data_AF-A0AAW6XT65-F1
#
_entry.id   AF-A0AAW6XT65-F1
#
_cell.length_a   1.000
_cell.length_b   1.000
_cell.length_c   1.000
_cell.angle_alpha   90.00
_cell.angle_beta   90.00
_cell.angle_gamma   90.00
#
_symmetry.space_group_name_H-M   'P 1'
#
loop_
_entity.id
_entity.type
_entity.pdbx_description
1 polymer ?
#
loop_
_entity_poly.entity_id
_entity_poly.type
_entity_poly.pdbx_seq_one_letter_code
_entity_poly.pdbx_strand_id
1 'polypeptide(L)'
;MLQAVTLSTNKQTTNLSRVEVRDSDKGEILESFILNPDGTPYDLTNKSLVFNENKDGNKFVSDDNVEIVDERIGHITYQLHDQVHSARGTAWFDIIDKSNGSKIDSTTDFYIEVRDSLKCTVYNTTYISDLEKLKQQMETLLKQADGELQAELQKAEQQLDQELQNFRNQYNSLSADFQNQFNAAQNARQQDYTNQKNAINQDWTNNKNQIWGQWNTDKSSIDKQAKDTIQAIKDNAKQVLDKDQADWNAKQHSWDDTFSRIVKEWQVKTNSLNSTVQDLTTKFGNIINEVTDLMNNKLPDMNAKTDAVQKKVDQLRTSLGQIDWTTFSRRTDNSGGVNLLPNTATLKDFSTGHYGDSDAHNGISIDPKSQWSSDTNINLVKTKIAYVWGDKAKNAPLVIPGGVYLPAGTYTLSFLARTNGIDDSPIFHFGLYSDWTNNHGGAPLATSDAVNNKWGRHQITFSIPESYYHTTLRIQQNDDAAIPGGSIYFANLKLESGSIATDWCPSYLDFDRLDGRHDMVDSPDFNTLTSTGIYFITQPDHGRNYPVANGGILKVDNAHDSRIEQTYYEDTNDARIWHRQYVESTWKPWKQIPNSDEVLPVSGGSMQKGSWINWDAQSPYNAHEGNIGGIQWNGASDSIKIFGDNNASENLDLAIQLGNDDSNHISFRRADGDEVAAINMDGYYTGSVGWNNIRSKPDVAQKSDLNVNVIRDYNIETDQPGPTTVEQAGKPGLVDQATLATFARAYRDVRNHTDYRYPTGIDQNTAVNLNSNTYGETGIYKFINCVAINGPWADLNQRQYFYMNAIRYDNNSIYQLIFRGAEVYARTVSEKTNSYPGWSTFAMMNSVTDLSDRLQGFTMQQTMFQHRVDYDSPSGTISNQTVDFNAYKETGILKVVNCLVQNGPYKSDNRHSVFLKTTNLDGQTQYQTVYEGDNLYGRKLYNGGGQWHKYTNTPI
;
A
#
# COMPACT_ATOMS: atom_id res chain seq x y z
N MET A 1 126.84 -58.47 -68.76
CA MET A 1 127.27 -57.06 -68.59
C MET A 1 128.22 -56.73 -69.72
N LEU A 2 128.00 -55.58 -70.33
CA LEU A 2 128.83 -55.06 -71.42
C LEU A 2 129.98 -54.22 -70.86
N GLN A 3 130.98 -53.93 -71.70
CA GLN A 3 132.08 -53.06 -71.31
C GLN A 3 131.56 -51.66 -70.99
N ALA A 4 131.94 -51.13 -69.83
CA ALA A 4 131.52 -49.80 -69.42
C ALA A 4 132.07 -48.72 -70.38
N VAL A 5 131.24 -47.74 -70.72
CA VAL A 5 131.56 -46.65 -71.65
C VAL A 5 131.44 -45.29 -70.99
N THR A 6 132.43 -44.44 -71.17
CA THR A 6 132.40 -43.06 -70.68
C THR A 6 131.93 -42.14 -71.79
N LEU A 7 130.84 -41.42 -71.57
CA LEU A 7 130.17 -40.60 -72.57
C LEU A 7 130.17 -39.14 -72.14
N SER A 8 130.68 -38.25 -72.98
CA SER A 8 130.69 -36.80 -72.71
C SER A 8 129.50 -36.12 -73.36
N THR A 9 129.08 -34.97 -72.84
CA THR A 9 128.13 -34.05 -73.50
C THR A 9 128.79 -33.12 -74.53
N ASN A 10 130.13 -33.20 -74.71
CA ASN A 10 130.85 -32.44 -75.75
C ASN A 10 130.67 -33.04 -77.15
N LYS A 11 129.71 -32.52 -77.91
CA LYS A 11 129.36 -32.98 -79.27
C LYS A 11 130.43 -32.72 -80.35
N GLN A 12 131.59 -32.16 -79.99
CA GLN A 12 132.69 -31.93 -80.94
C GLN A 12 133.77 -33.02 -80.94
N THR A 13 133.63 -34.06 -80.11
CA THR A 13 134.58 -35.17 -80.08
C THR A 13 134.36 -36.12 -81.26
N THR A 14 135.44 -36.53 -81.94
CA THR A 14 135.36 -37.41 -83.13
C THR A 14 135.65 -38.88 -82.83
N ASN A 15 136.10 -39.22 -81.62
CA ASN A 15 136.33 -40.60 -81.20
C ASN A 15 135.10 -41.11 -80.45
N LEU A 16 134.20 -41.81 -81.14
CA LEU A 16 132.99 -42.39 -80.55
C LEU A 16 133.25 -43.81 -80.05
N SER A 17 132.70 -44.16 -78.88
CA SER A 17 132.81 -45.50 -78.29
C SER A 17 132.00 -46.54 -79.09
N ARG A 18 132.39 -47.82 -78.98
CA ARG A 18 131.71 -48.93 -79.68
C ARG A 18 131.36 -50.04 -78.69
N VAL A 19 130.11 -50.50 -78.73
CA VAL A 19 129.56 -51.58 -77.94
C VAL A 19 129.13 -52.70 -78.89
N GLU A 20 129.59 -53.94 -78.66
CA GLU A 20 129.27 -55.08 -79.52
C GLU A 20 128.32 -56.05 -78.82
N VAL A 21 127.23 -56.42 -79.48
CA VAL A 21 126.19 -57.35 -79.01
C VAL A 21 125.86 -58.39 -80.10
N ARG A 22 125.12 -59.46 -79.77
CA ARG A 22 124.68 -60.51 -80.73
C ARG A 22 123.17 -60.52 -80.89
N ASP A 23 122.68 -60.85 -82.09
CA ASP A 23 121.24 -60.81 -82.40
C ASP A 23 120.38 -61.72 -81.49
N SER A 24 120.94 -62.84 -81.05
CA SER A 24 120.31 -63.83 -80.16
C SER A 24 120.28 -63.45 -78.69
N ASP A 25 121.08 -62.47 -78.26
CA ASP A 25 121.23 -62.13 -76.85
C ASP A 25 120.16 -61.11 -76.43
N LYS A 26 119.76 -61.14 -75.15
CA LYS A 26 118.74 -60.26 -74.56
C LYS A 26 119.10 -59.94 -73.10
N GLY A 27 118.72 -58.75 -72.64
CA GLY A 27 118.85 -58.36 -71.24
C GLY A 27 120.26 -58.00 -70.76
N GLU A 28 121.20 -57.73 -71.65
CA GLU A 28 122.54 -57.26 -71.29
C GLU A 28 122.50 -55.83 -70.74
N ILE A 29 123.30 -55.55 -69.71
CA ILE A 29 123.37 -54.23 -69.08
C ILE A 29 124.61 -53.49 -69.56
N LEU A 30 124.38 -52.27 -70.05
CA LEU A 30 125.38 -51.26 -70.38
C LEU A 30 125.58 -50.33 -69.19
N GLU A 31 126.80 -50.30 -68.67
CA GLU A 31 127.21 -49.38 -67.61
C GLU A 31 127.89 -48.16 -68.25
N SER A 32 127.56 -46.94 -67.80
CA SER A 32 128.10 -45.72 -68.40
C SER A 32 128.29 -44.57 -67.41
N PHE A 33 129.32 -43.75 -67.65
CA PHE A 33 129.62 -42.55 -66.87
C PHE A 33 129.48 -41.31 -67.76
N ILE A 34 128.57 -40.41 -67.38
CA ILE A 34 128.25 -39.19 -68.12
C ILE A 34 129.13 -38.04 -67.63
N LEU A 35 129.81 -37.38 -68.56
CA LEU A 35 130.75 -36.28 -68.28
C LEU A 35 130.31 -34.96 -68.93
N ASN A 36 130.63 -33.85 -68.27
CA ASN A 36 130.58 -32.50 -68.84
C ASN A 36 131.57 -32.34 -70.01
N PRO A 37 131.48 -31.25 -70.79
CA PRO A 37 132.37 -31.05 -71.92
C PRO A 37 133.85 -30.86 -71.56
N ASP A 38 134.14 -30.49 -70.31
CA ASP A 38 135.48 -30.33 -69.75
C ASP A 38 136.07 -31.63 -69.15
N GLY A 39 135.30 -32.74 -69.19
CA GLY A 39 135.70 -34.06 -68.69
C GLY A 39 135.41 -34.31 -67.21
N THR A 40 134.82 -33.36 -66.49
CA THR A 40 134.35 -33.59 -65.12
C THR A 40 133.02 -34.36 -65.09
N PRO A 41 132.65 -35.06 -64.00
CA PRO A 41 131.39 -35.79 -63.93
C PRO A 41 130.15 -34.90 -64.09
N TYR A 42 129.16 -35.35 -64.85
CA TYR A 42 127.91 -34.64 -65.09
C TYR A 42 126.90 -34.94 -63.97
N ASP A 43 126.46 -33.93 -63.23
CA ASP A 43 125.49 -34.11 -62.13
C ASP A 43 124.07 -34.33 -62.66
N LEU A 44 123.50 -35.49 -62.34
CA LEU A 44 122.19 -35.97 -62.77
C LEU A 44 121.08 -35.74 -61.73
N THR A 45 121.33 -34.98 -60.66
CA THR A 45 120.32 -34.70 -59.62
C THR A 45 119.06 -34.07 -60.23
N ASN A 46 117.89 -34.64 -59.90
CA ASN A 46 116.58 -34.30 -60.47
C ASN A 46 116.45 -34.46 -62.00
N LYS A 47 117.31 -35.27 -62.61
CA LYS A 47 117.26 -35.60 -64.04
C LYS A 47 116.86 -37.06 -64.23
N SER A 48 116.38 -37.37 -65.43
CA SER A 48 116.27 -38.73 -65.96
C SER A 48 117.00 -38.79 -67.29
N LEU A 49 117.26 -40.01 -67.76
CA LEU A 49 117.87 -40.22 -69.07
C LEU A 49 117.00 -41.12 -69.91
N VAL A 50 117.01 -40.85 -71.21
CA VAL A 50 116.36 -41.68 -72.22
C VAL A 50 117.45 -42.20 -73.15
N PHE A 51 117.59 -43.51 -73.21
CA PHE A 51 118.42 -44.16 -74.21
C PHE A 51 117.76 -44.01 -75.57
N ASN A 52 118.54 -43.57 -76.56
CA ASN A 52 118.09 -43.46 -77.93
C ASN A 52 119.09 -44.13 -78.85
N GLU A 53 118.58 -44.83 -79.85
CA GLU A 53 119.40 -45.40 -80.91
C GLU A 53 118.66 -45.33 -82.23
N ASN A 54 119.31 -44.74 -83.23
CA ASN A 54 118.90 -44.87 -84.62
C ASN A 54 119.60 -46.08 -85.24
N LYS A 55 118.80 -47.03 -85.70
CA LYS A 55 119.28 -48.23 -86.38
C LYS A 55 119.42 -48.00 -87.87
N ASP A 56 120.38 -48.71 -88.46
CA ASP A 56 120.50 -48.82 -89.90
C ASP A 56 119.17 -49.37 -90.48
N GLY A 57 118.51 -48.60 -91.36
CA GLY A 57 117.24 -48.99 -92.00
C GLY A 57 115.98 -48.26 -91.54
N ASN A 58 116.08 -47.01 -91.04
CA ASN A 58 114.95 -46.15 -90.62
C ASN A 58 114.10 -46.71 -89.47
N LYS A 59 114.71 -47.48 -88.56
CA LYS A 59 114.10 -47.90 -87.30
C LYS A 59 114.86 -47.24 -86.16
N PHE A 60 114.20 -47.03 -85.02
CA PHE A 60 114.84 -46.45 -83.84
C PHE A 60 114.38 -47.16 -82.59
N VAL A 61 115.17 -47.06 -81.53
CA VAL A 61 114.83 -47.44 -80.17
C VAL A 61 114.92 -46.18 -79.34
N SER A 62 113.89 -45.91 -78.54
CA SER A 62 113.87 -44.83 -77.55
C SER A 62 113.27 -45.43 -76.29
N ASP A 63 114.01 -45.41 -75.20
CA ASP A 63 113.68 -46.13 -73.97
C ASP A 63 114.13 -45.31 -72.75
N ASP A 64 113.18 -44.98 -71.88
CA ASP A 64 113.39 -44.15 -70.69
C ASP A 64 113.77 -44.96 -69.45
N ASN A 65 113.92 -46.28 -69.58
CA ASN A 65 114.27 -47.18 -68.48
C ASN A 65 115.78 -47.20 -68.15
N VAL A 66 116.37 -46.01 -68.00
CA VAL A 66 117.77 -45.82 -67.61
C VAL A 66 117.86 -45.61 -66.10
N GLU A 67 118.63 -46.45 -65.41
CA GLU A 67 118.81 -46.34 -63.97
C GLU A 67 120.03 -45.48 -63.65
N ILE A 68 119.83 -44.42 -62.85
CA ILE A 68 120.93 -43.61 -62.31
C ILE A 68 121.41 -44.29 -61.03
N VAL A 69 122.63 -44.81 -61.07
CA VAL A 69 123.25 -45.50 -59.94
C VAL A 69 123.86 -44.50 -58.95
N ASP A 70 124.51 -43.45 -59.46
CA ASP A 70 125.00 -42.34 -58.65
C ASP A 70 124.85 -41.03 -59.43
N GLU A 71 123.97 -40.16 -58.95
CA GLU A 71 123.62 -38.92 -59.60
C GLU A 71 124.76 -37.90 -59.63
N ARG A 72 125.65 -37.87 -58.61
CA ARG A 72 126.66 -36.81 -58.48
C ARG A 72 127.88 -37.01 -59.36
N ILE A 73 128.14 -38.27 -59.76
CA ILE A 73 129.25 -38.63 -60.64
C ILE A 73 128.78 -39.05 -62.04
N GLY A 74 127.50 -38.84 -62.34
CA GLY A 74 126.94 -39.16 -63.65
C GLY A 74 126.93 -40.66 -63.98
N HIS A 75 126.90 -41.54 -62.98
CA HIS A 75 126.98 -42.99 -63.19
C HIS A 75 125.58 -43.59 -63.42
N ILE A 76 125.44 -44.30 -64.55
CA ILE A 76 124.19 -44.93 -64.97
C ILE A 76 124.39 -46.39 -65.38
N THR A 77 123.33 -47.16 -65.28
CA THR A 77 123.21 -48.47 -65.91
C THR A 77 121.93 -48.55 -66.72
N TYR A 78 122.01 -49.15 -67.90
CA TYR A 78 120.87 -49.34 -68.78
C TYR A 78 120.85 -50.78 -69.29
N GLN A 79 119.76 -51.50 -69.03
CA GLN A 79 119.55 -52.81 -69.65
C GLN A 79 119.13 -52.59 -71.11
N LEU A 80 119.93 -53.03 -72.07
CA LEU A 80 119.65 -52.84 -73.48
C LEU A 80 118.29 -53.46 -73.84
N HIS A 81 117.38 -52.64 -74.37
CA HIS A 81 116.08 -53.09 -74.87
C HIS A 81 116.25 -54.20 -75.92
N ASP A 82 115.34 -55.17 -75.96
CA ASP A 82 115.44 -56.35 -76.84
C ASP A 82 115.60 -56.02 -78.33
N GLN A 83 115.08 -54.88 -78.75
CA GLN A 83 115.19 -54.37 -80.12
C GLN A 83 116.58 -53.80 -80.45
N VAL A 84 117.44 -53.55 -79.47
CA VAL A 84 118.83 -53.10 -79.68
C VAL A 84 119.60 -54.12 -80.52
N HIS A 85 119.41 -55.41 -80.27
CA HIS A 85 120.10 -56.49 -80.97
C HIS A 85 119.55 -56.78 -82.38
N SER A 86 118.60 -55.99 -82.89
CA SER A 86 117.97 -56.31 -84.18
C SER A 86 118.79 -55.86 -85.41
N ALA A 87 119.58 -54.80 -85.26
CA ALA A 87 120.50 -54.29 -86.29
C ALA A 87 121.46 -53.30 -85.63
N ARG A 88 122.63 -53.09 -86.25
CA ARG A 88 123.57 -52.07 -85.79
C ARG A 88 122.97 -50.66 -85.88
N GLY A 89 123.45 -49.76 -85.02
CA GLY A 89 122.94 -48.41 -84.94
C GLY A 89 123.86 -47.44 -84.21
N THR A 90 123.48 -46.17 -84.27
CA THR A 90 124.14 -45.07 -83.55
C THR A 90 123.24 -44.65 -82.39
N ALA A 91 123.79 -44.70 -81.18
CA ALA A 91 123.07 -44.51 -79.92
C ALA A 91 123.61 -43.33 -79.12
N TRP A 92 122.77 -42.74 -78.28
CA TRP A 92 123.11 -41.68 -77.33
C TRP A 92 122.10 -41.67 -76.17
N PHE A 93 122.39 -40.91 -75.11
CA PHE A 93 121.43 -40.65 -74.04
C PHE A 93 120.98 -39.19 -74.06
N ASP A 94 119.67 -38.98 -74.02
CA ASP A 94 119.08 -37.67 -73.79
C ASP A 94 118.87 -37.46 -72.30
N ILE A 95 119.26 -36.30 -71.78
CA ILE A 95 119.14 -35.94 -70.38
C ILE A 95 117.91 -35.02 -70.24
N ILE A 96 116.96 -35.43 -69.41
CA ILE A 96 115.65 -34.80 -69.25
C ILE A 96 115.51 -34.23 -67.85
N ASP A 97 114.91 -33.05 -67.72
CA ASP A 97 114.52 -32.49 -66.43
C ASP A 97 113.22 -33.16 -65.95
N LYS A 98 113.26 -33.84 -64.79
CA LYS A 98 112.09 -34.57 -64.25
C LYS A 98 110.91 -33.67 -63.91
N SER A 99 111.15 -32.39 -63.62
CA SER A 99 110.10 -31.48 -63.15
C SER A 99 109.11 -31.09 -64.25
N ASN A 100 109.56 -31.04 -65.50
CA ASN A 100 108.76 -30.58 -66.63
C ASN A 100 108.84 -31.48 -67.87
N GLY A 101 109.65 -32.54 -67.83
CA GLY A 101 109.80 -33.52 -68.92
C GLY A 101 110.54 -33.00 -70.15
N SER A 102 111.20 -31.84 -70.08
CA SER A 102 111.92 -31.25 -71.21
C SER A 102 113.35 -31.79 -71.32
N LYS A 103 113.80 -32.06 -72.56
CA LYS A 103 115.20 -32.40 -72.85
C LYS A 103 116.10 -31.20 -72.60
N ILE A 104 117.11 -31.36 -71.75
CA ILE A 104 118.04 -30.29 -71.34
C ILE A 104 119.45 -30.49 -71.88
N ASP A 105 119.90 -31.73 -72.12
CA ASP A 105 121.13 -32.00 -72.86
C ASP A 105 121.12 -33.41 -73.47
N SER A 106 122.20 -33.83 -74.11
CA SER A 106 122.43 -35.20 -74.57
C SER A 106 123.91 -35.53 -74.61
N THR A 107 124.23 -36.81 -74.47
CA THR A 107 125.59 -37.30 -74.66
C THR A 107 126.00 -37.21 -76.13
N THR A 108 127.30 -37.39 -76.37
CA THR A 108 127.82 -37.77 -77.68
C THR A 108 127.29 -39.13 -78.09
N ASP A 109 127.29 -39.36 -79.39
CA ASP A 109 126.92 -40.65 -79.96
C ASP A 109 127.94 -41.75 -79.62
N PHE A 110 127.48 -42.99 -79.66
CA PHE A 110 128.30 -44.19 -79.63
C PHE A 110 127.66 -45.27 -80.51
N TYR A 111 128.44 -46.22 -80.99
CA TYR A 111 127.94 -47.23 -81.93
C TYR A 111 127.59 -48.53 -81.22
N ILE A 112 126.44 -49.11 -81.57
CA ILE A 112 126.09 -50.48 -81.21
C ILE A 112 126.20 -51.35 -82.46
N GLU A 113 127.06 -52.36 -82.41
CA GLU A 113 127.21 -53.35 -83.46
C GLU A 113 126.54 -54.66 -83.07
N VAL A 114 125.77 -55.23 -84.00
CA VAL A 114 125.10 -56.53 -83.81
C VAL A 114 125.80 -57.58 -84.68
N ARG A 115 126.18 -58.71 -84.09
CA ARG A 115 126.78 -59.86 -84.81
C ARG A 115 125.77 -61.01 -84.97
N ASP A 116 125.72 -61.61 -86.16
CA ASP A 116 124.80 -62.70 -86.56
C ASP A 116 125.02 -64.02 -85.78
N SER A 117 123.92 -64.74 -85.50
CA SER A 117 123.90 -66.14 -85.02
C SER A 117 123.22 -67.12 -86.02
N LEU A 118 123.33 -68.44 -85.76
CA LEU A 118 123.09 -69.56 -86.71
C LEU A 118 121.61 -69.68 -87.18
N LYS A 119 121.37 -69.83 -88.51
CA LYS A 119 120.03 -69.81 -89.17
C LYS A 119 119.41 -71.20 -89.43
N CYS A 120 118.09 -71.37 -89.20
CA CYS A 120 117.18 -72.33 -89.90
C CYS A 120 115.68 -71.90 -89.82
N THR A 121 114.86 -72.29 -90.80
CA THR A 121 113.71 -71.57 -91.43
C THR A 121 112.26 -71.80 -90.90
N VAL A 122 111.58 -70.66 -90.61
CA VAL A 122 110.20 -70.13 -90.89
C VAL A 122 108.93 -71.02 -90.93
N TYR A 123 107.90 -70.63 -90.13
CA TYR A 123 106.49 -70.37 -90.56
C TYR A 123 105.83 -69.27 -89.68
N ASN A 124 104.85 -68.54 -90.24
CA ASN A 124 104.42 -67.16 -89.95
C ASN A 124 102.98 -67.07 -89.38
N THR A 125 102.78 -66.54 -88.15
CA THR A 125 101.46 -66.14 -87.57
C THR A 125 101.58 -65.11 -86.43
N THR A 126 101.38 -63.81 -86.64
CA THR A 126 101.37 -62.80 -85.53
C THR A 126 100.46 -61.56 -85.73
N TYR A 127 99.37 -61.61 -86.52
CA TYR A 127 98.38 -60.49 -86.56
C TYR A 127 97.04 -60.77 -85.84
N ILE A 128 96.72 -62.03 -85.53
CA ILE A 128 95.42 -62.43 -84.93
C ILE A 128 95.37 -62.10 -83.44
N SER A 129 96.47 -62.31 -82.70
CA SER A 129 96.51 -62.14 -81.24
C SER A 129 96.26 -60.70 -80.78
N ASP A 130 96.67 -59.71 -81.56
CA ASP A 130 96.54 -58.30 -81.17
C ASP A 130 95.14 -57.74 -81.47
N LEU A 131 94.47 -58.24 -82.52
CA LEU A 131 93.05 -57.96 -82.78
C LEU A 131 92.14 -58.61 -81.71
N GLU A 132 92.49 -59.80 -81.21
CA GLU A 132 91.77 -60.45 -80.10
C GLU A 132 91.85 -59.62 -78.80
N LYS A 133 93.01 -59.02 -78.51
CA LYS A 133 93.19 -58.15 -77.34
C LYS A 133 92.38 -56.86 -77.44
N LEU A 134 92.34 -56.22 -78.62
CA LEU A 134 91.51 -55.02 -78.84
C LEU A 134 90.03 -55.31 -78.65
N LYS A 135 89.55 -56.46 -79.15
CA LYS A 135 88.18 -56.92 -78.95
C LYS A 135 87.85 -57.12 -77.46
N GLN A 136 88.74 -57.76 -76.69
CA GLN A 136 88.54 -57.92 -75.25
C GLN A 136 88.50 -56.58 -74.49
N GLN A 137 89.31 -55.60 -74.90
CA GLN A 137 89.29 -54.27 -74.31
C GLN A 137 87.97 -53.53 -74.62
N MET A 138 87.46 -53.61 -75.86
CA MET A 138 86.17 -53.03 -76.22
C MET A 138 84.99 -53.70 -75.49
N GLU A 139 84.99 -55.03 -75.36
CA GLU A 139 83.96 -55.76 -74.60
C GLU A 139 83.98 -55.40 -73.11
N THR A 140 85.16 -55.12 -72.55
CA THR A 140 85.31 -54.67 -71.15
C THR A 140 84.76 -53.27 -70.96
N LEU A 141 85.07 -52.33 -71.87
CA LEU A 141 84.55 -50.96 -71.83
C LEU A 141 83.02 -50.92 -71.97
N LEU A 142 82.45 -51.73 -72.85
CA LEU A 142 80.99 -51.83 -73.02
C LEU A 142 80.30 -52.38 -71.77
N LYS A 143 80.87 -53.39 -71.12
CA LYS A 143 80.33 -53.91 -69.85
C LYS A 143 80.43 -52.89 -68.72
N GLN A 144 81.49 -52.11 -68.69
CA GLN A 144 81.69 -51.07 -67.69
C GLN A 144 80.68 -49.93 -67.87
N ALA A 145 80.47 -49.48 -69.11
CA ALA A 145 79.46 -48.47 -69.45
C ALA A 145 78.02 -48.95 -69.17
N ASP A 146 77.70 -50.22 -69.47
CA ASP A 146 76.38 -50.81 -69.14
C ASP A 146 76.18 -50.91 -67.62
N GLY A 147 77.21 -51.30 -66.87
CA GLY A 147 77.18 -51.32 -65.41
C GLY A 147 76.99 -49.93 -64.78
N GLU A 148 77.64 -48.90 -65.32
CA GLU A 148 77.47 -47.52 -64.89
C GLU A 148 76.06 -46.99 -65.19
N LEU A 149 75.52 -47.29 -66.37
CA LEU A 149 74.15 -46.91 -66.74
C LEU A 149 73.11 -47.59 -65.85
N GLN A 150 73.27 -48.89 -65.55
CA GLN A 150 72.39 -49.60 -64.63
C GLN A 150 72.45 -49.03 -63.21
N ALA A 151 73.63 -48.65 -62.73
CA ALA A 151 73.79 -48.03 -61.41
C ALA A 151 73.10 -46.65 -61.34
N GLU A 152 73.18 -45.84 -62.39
CA GLU A 152 72.48 -44.54 -62.45
C GLU A 152 70.95 -44.70 -62.56
N LEU A 153 70.46 -45.66 -63.36
CA LEU A 153 69.02 -45.97 -63.39
C LEU A 153 68.51 -46.41 -62.02
N GLN A 154 69.27 -47.26 -61.32
CA GLN A 154 68.89 -47.74 -60.00
C GLN A 154 68.88 -46.62 -58.94
N LYS A 155 69.80 -45.65 -59.02
CA LYS A 155 69.77 -44.44 -58.18
C LYS A 155 68.55 -43.57 -58.48
N ALA A 156 68.21 -43.39 -59.76
CA ALA A 156 67.05 -42.59 -60.15
C ALA A 156 65.74 -43.24 -59.68
N GLU A 157 65.62 -44.56 -59.79
CA GLU A 157 64.48 -45.32 -59.23
C GLU A 157 64.37 -45.15 -57.71
N GLN A 158 65.48 -45.29 -56.97
CA GLN A 158 65.51 -45.09 -55.53
C GLN A 158 65.14 -43.67 -55.10
N GLN A 159 65.59 -42.66 -55.86
CA GLN A 159 65.22 -41.26 -55.61
C GLN A 159 63.72 -41.03 -55.84
N LEU A 160 63.17 -41.54 -56.95
CA LEU A 160 61.76 -41.40 -57.26
C LEU A 160 60.87 -42.08 -56.20
N ASP A 161 61.26 -43.29 -55.75
CA ASP A 161 60.57 -44.00 -54.68
C ASP A 161 60.60 -43.20 -53.37
N GLN A 162 61.75 -42.62 -53.02
CA GLN A 162 61.89 -41.79 -51.83
C GLN A 162 61.02 -40.52 -51.90
N GLU A 163 60.95 -39.86 -53.06
CA GLU A 163 60.09 -38.69 -53.27
C GLU A 163 58.60 -39.05 -53.18
N LEU A 164 58.18 -40.17 -53.77
CA LEU A 164 56.82 -40.68 -53.66
C LEU A 164 56.46 -41.02 -52.22
N GLN A 165 57.40 -41.59 -51.46
CA GLN A 165 57.20 -41.92 -50.06
C GLN A 165 57.09 -40.66 -49.19
N ASN A 166 57.91 -39.64 -49.47
CA ASN A 166 57.84 -38.33 -48.82
C ASN A 166 56.50 -37.64 -49.10
N PHE A 167 56.03 -37.67 -50.36
CA PHE A 167 54.74 -37.13 -50.74
C PHE A 167 53.58 -37.84 -50.01
N ARG A 168 53.59 -39.18 -49.97
CA ARG A 168 52.58 -39.95 -49.21
C ARG A 168 52.56 -39.58 -47.73
N ASN A 169 53.74 -39.43 -47.12
CA ASN A 169 53.84 -39.04 -45.71
C ASN A 169 53.26 -37.63 -45.48
N GLN A 170 53.58 -36.67 -46.33
CA GLN A 170 53.02 -35.31 -46.25
C GLN A 170 51.50 -35.30 -46.43
N TYR A 171 50.98 -36.04 -47.41
CA TYR A 171 49.54 -36.17 -47.64
C TYR A 171 48.83 -36.78 -46.42
N ASN A 172 49.39 -37.85 -45.86
CA ASN A 172 48.83 -38.51 -44.68
C ASN A 172 48.83 -37.58 -43.46
N SER A 173 49.91 -36.82 -43.24
CA SER A 173 49.97 -35.83 -42.15
C SER A 173 48.94 -34.71 -42.34
N LEU A 174 48.77 -34.19 -43.56
CA LEU A 174 47.78 -33.15 -43.85
C LEU A 174 46.35 -33.66 -43.67
N SER A 175 46.08 -34.90 -44.13
CA SER A 175 44.78 -35.54 -43.95
C SER A 175 44.46 -35.78 -42.47
N ALA A 176 45.45 -36.21 -41.67
CA ALA A 176 45.28 -36.41 -40.23
C ALA A 176 45.06 -35.08 -39.51
N ASP A 177 45.79 -34.04 -39.87
CA ASP A 177 45.61 -32.69 -39.30
C ASP A 177 44.22 -32.14 -39.61
N PHE A 178 43.76 -32.25 -40.85
CA PHE A 178 42.40 -31.84 -41.23
C PHE A 178 41.32 -32.58 -40.43
N GLN A 179 41.45 -33.90 -40.27
CA GLN A 179 40.53 -34.70 -39.45
C GLN A 179 40.56 -34.26 -37.98
N ASN A 180 41.74 -33.99 -37.42
CA ASN A 180 41.90 -33.53 -36.05
C ASN A 180 41.27 -32.15 -35.85
N GLN A 181 41.49 -31.21 -36.76
CA GLN A 181 40.87 -29.89 -36.74
C GLN A 181 39.35 -29.97 -36.87
N PHE A 182 38.84 -30.81 -37.77
CA PHE A 182 37.41 -31.03 -37.92
C PHE A 182 36.79 -31.61 -36.62
N ASN A 183 37.42 -32.62 -36.03
CA ASN A 183 36.97 -33.21 -34.77
C ASN A 183 37.01 -32.21 -33.62
N ALA A 184 38.08 -31.41 -33.51
CA ALA A 184 38.18 -30.35 -32.52
C ALA A 184 37.07 -29.30 -32.69
N ALA A 185 36.76 -28.90 -33.92
CA ALA A 185 35.67 -27.96 -34.20
C ALA A 185 34.28 -28.55 -33.89
N GLN A 186 34.05 -29.83 -34.17
CA GLN A 186 32.80 -30.51 -33.79
C GLN A 186 32.66 -30.60 -32.26
N ASN A 187 33.73 -30.98 -31.55
CA ASN A 187 33.73 -31.05 -30.10
C ASN A 187 33.52 -29.68 -29.45
N ALA A 188 34.16 -28.62 -29.97
CA ALA A 188 33.96 -27.25 -29.51
C ALA A 188 32.50 -26.79 -29.70
N ARG A 189 31.90 -27.07 -30.86
CA ARG A 189 30.47 -26.78 -31.10
C ARG A 189 29.55 -27.55 -30.16
N GLN A 190 29.84 -28.83 -29.91
CA GLN A 190 29.05 -29.66 -28.99
C GLN A 190 29.15 -29.14 -27.55
N GLN A 191 30.33 -28.70 -27.14
CA GLN A 191 30.58 -28.14 -25.82
C GLN A 191 29.91 -26.78 -25.64
N ASP A 192 29.98 -25.91 -26.65
CA ASP A 192 29.29 -24.62 -26.64
C ASP A 192 27.76 -24.79 -26.56
N TYR A 193 27.20 -25.70 -27.36
CA TYR A 193 25.78 -26.08 -27.26
C TYR A 193 25.41 -26.56 -25.85
N THR A 194 26.26 -27.40 -25.24
CA THR A 194 26.04 -27.92 -23.88
C THR A 194 26.11 -26.80 -22.85
N ASN A 195 27.05 -25.87 -22.97
CA ASN A 195 27.20 -24.71 -22.10
C ASN A 195 25.97 -23.79 -22.20
N GLN A 196 25.54 -23.44 -23.41
CA GLN A 196 24.35 -22.62 -23.64
C GLN A 196 23.10 -23.29 -23.08
N LYS A 197 22.92 -24.60 -23.32
CA LYS A 197 21.81 -25.37 -22.75
C LYS A 197 21.82 -25.35 -21.22
N ASN A 198 22.98 -25.50 -20.59
CA ASN A 198 23.11 -25.47 -19.14
C ASN A 198 22.83 -24.08 -18.57
N ALA A 199 23.32 -23.02 -19.21
CA ALA A 199 23.03 -21.64 -18.84
C ALA A 199 21.53 -21.34 -18.90
N ILE A 200 20.87 -21.70 -20.00
CA ILE A 200 19.42 -21.54 -20.18
C ILE A 200 18.65 -22.32 -19.10
N ASN A 201 19.05 -23.56 -18.82
CA ASN A 201 18.40 -24.37 -17.77
C ASN A 201 18.58 -23.77 -16.38
N GLN A 202 19.74 -23.17 -16.11
CA GLN A 202 20.03 -22.53 -14.84
C GLN A 202 19.23 -21.23 -14.68
N ASP A 203 19.18 -20.39 -15.71
CA ASP A 203 18.34 -19.19 -15.74
C ASP A 203 16.85 -19.53 -15.59
N TRP A 204 16.39 -20.57 -16.30
CA TRP A 204 15.04 -21.08 -16.14
C TRP A 204 14.76 -21.52 -14.70
N THR A 205 15.69 -22.26 -14.07
CA THR A 205 15.54 -22.73 -12.69
C THR A 205 15.53 -21.55 -11.70
N ASN A 206 16.40 -20.56 -11.90
CA ASN A 206 16.48 -19.36 -11.08
C ASN A 206 15.18 -18.55 -11.18
N ASN A 207 14.73 -18.24 -12.41
CA ASN A 207 13.49 -17.52 -12.64
C ASN A 207 12.28 -18.27 -12.07
N LYS A 208 12.21 -19.60 -12.27
CA LYS A 208 11.16 -20.42 -11.67
C LYS A 208 11.16 -20.30 -10.15
N ASN A 209 12.32 -20.44 -9.51
CA ASN A 209 12.43 -20.37 -8.05
C ASN A 209 12.08 -18.98 -7.51
N GLN A 210 12.48 -17.92 -8.21
CA GLN A 210 12.17 -16.55 -7.83
C GLN A 210 10.68 -16.25 -7.94
N ILE A 211 10.04 -16.64 -9.05
CA ILE A 211 8.60 -16.52 -9.26
C ILE A 211 7.84 -17.33 -8.22
N TRP A 212 8.26 -18.57 -7.94
CA TRP A 212 7.61 -19.40 -6.92
C TRP A 212 7.81 -18.89 -5.50
N GLY A 213 8.99 -18.35 -5.18
CA GLY A 213 9.25 -17.70 -3.90
C GLY A 213 8.36 -16.49 -3.69
N GLN A 214 8.24 -15.63 -4.71
CA GLN A 214 7.34 -14.48 -4.70
C GLN A 214 5.88 -14.92 -4.57
N TRP A 215 5.44 -15.88 -5.39
CA TRP A 215 4.07 -16.40 -5.34
C TRP A 215 3.72 -17.00 -3.97
N ASN A 216 4.63 -17.75 -3.35
CA ASN A 216 4.41 -18.31 -2.02
C ASN A 216 4.34 -17.21 -0.94
N THR A 217 5.16 -16.16 -1.09
CA THR A 217 5.16 -15.00 -0.19
C THR A 217 3.85 -14.23 -0.32
N ASP A 218 3.45 -13.89 -1.56
CA ASP A 218 2.21 -13.20 -1.86
C ASP A 218 1.00 -14.01 -1.39
N LYS A 219 0.98 -15.32 -1.64
CA LYS A 219 -0.06 -16.23 -1.14
C LYS A 219 -0.14 -16.20 0.38
N SER A 220 0.99 -16.28 1.09
CA SER A 220 1.02 -16.22 2.55
C SER A 220 0.49 -14.89 3.09
N SER A 221 0.88 -13.77 2.47
CA SER A 221 0.40 -12.44 2.80
C SER A 221 -1.09 -12.27 2.56
N ILE A 222 -1.61 -12.77 1.43
CA ILE A 222 -3.05 -12.77 1.11
C ILE A 222 -3.82 -13.65 2.09
N ASP A 223 -3.33 -14.86 2.37
CA ASP A 223 -3.96 -15.77 3.33
C ASP A 223 -4.00 -15.15 4.74
N LYS A 224 -2.94 -14.42 5.13
CA LYS A 224 -2.89 -13.67 6.38
C LYS A 224 -3.89 -12.51 6.39
N GLN A 225 -3.89 -11.66 5.38
CA GLN A 225 -4.86 -10.57 5.25
C GLN A 225 -6.30 -11.08 5.29
N ALA A 226 -6.60 -12.20 4.62
CA ALA A 226 -7.92 -12.81 4.63
C ALA A 226 -8.29 -13.30 6.04
N LYS A 227 -7.38 -13.96 6.76
CA LYS A 227 -7.60 -14.38 8.15
C LYS A 227 -7.81 -13.20 9.10
N ASP A 228 -6.97 -12.18 8.99
CA ASP A 228 -7.04 -10.98 9.82
C ASP A 228 -8.36 -10.24 9.55
N THR A 229 -8.78 -10.15 8.29
CA THR A 229 -10.08 -9.57 7.89
C THR A 229 -11.26 -10.37 8.44
N ILE A 230 -11.23 -11.71 8.33
CA ILE A 230 -12.27 -12.58 8.89
C ILE A 230 -12.33 -12.44 10.41
N GLN A 231 -11.18 -12.32 11.09
CA GLN A 231 -11.12 -12.15 12.53
C GLN A 231 -11.70 -10.78 12.94
N ALA A 232 -11.33 -9.70 12.26
CA ALA A 232 -11.90 -8.38 12.49
C ALA A 232 -13.43 -8.37 12.29
N ILE A 233 -13.94 -9.05 11.25
CA ILE A 233 -15.39 -9.20 11.04
C ILE A 233 -16.05 -9.95 12.21
N LYS A 234 -15.43 -11.03 12.69
CA LYS A 234 -15.94 -11.78 13.85
C LYS A 234 -15.93 -10.94 15.12
N ASP A 235 -14.87 -10.18 15.35
CA ASP A 235 -14.73 -9.33 16.53
C ASP A 235 -15.75 -8.19 16.50
N ASN A 236 -15.94 -7.54 15.34
CA ASN A 236 -16.99 -6.54 15.15
C ASN A 236 -18.39 -7.13 15.35
N ALA A 237 -18.68 -8.30 14.77
CA ALA A 237 -19.96 -8.98 14.97
C ALA A 237 -20.19 -9.35 16.44
N LYS A 238 -19.14 -9.78 17.16
CA LYS A 238 -19.19 -10.03 18.59
C LYS A 238 -19.46 -8.76 19.39
N GLN A 239 -18.79 -7.65 19.07
CA GLN A 239 -19.03 -6.37 19.74
C GLN A 239 -20.47 -5.90 19.56
N VAL A 240 -21.03 -6.02 18.34
CA VAL A 240 -22.44 -5.69 18.08
C VAL A 240 -23.37 -6.58 18.89
N LEU A 241 -23.14 -7.90 18.91
CA LEU A 241 -23.93 -8.83 19.73
C LEU A 241 -23.86 -8.53 21.22
N ASP A 242 -22.66 -8.23 21.74
CA ASP A 242 -22.45 -7.89 23.15
C ASP A 242 -23.15 -6.56 23.49
N LYS A 243 -23.12 -5.57 22.59
CA LYS A 243 -23.84 -4.29 22.73
C LYS A 243 -25.35 -4.50 22.70
N ASP A 244 -25.88 -5.25 21.73
CA ASP A 244 -27.30 -5.56 21.63
C ASP A 244 -27.80 -6.28 22.88
N GLN A 245 -27.01 -7.21 23.43
CA GLN A 245 -27.31 -7.89 24.68
C GLN A 245 -27.31 -6.93 25.87
N ALA A 246 -26.34 -6.01 25.95
CA ALA A 246 -26.28 -5.00 27.00
C ALA A 246 -27.46 -4.02 26.93
N ASP A 247 -27.81 -3.54 25.72
CA ASP A 247 -28.93 -2.65 25.47
C ASP A 247 -30.28 -3.36 25.78
N TRP A 248 -30.39 -4.65 25.47
CA TRP A 248 -31.55 -5.47 25.84
C TRP A 248 -31.66 -5.63 27.37
N ASN A 249 -30.56 -5.94 28.06
CA ASN A 249 -30.53 -6.03 29.52
C ASN A 249 -30.90 -4.69 30.18
N ALA A 250 -30.42 -3.57 29.65
CA ALA A 250 -30.75 -2.24 30.15
C ALA A 250 -32.24 -1.89 29.96
N LYS A 251 -32.81 -2.23 28.80
CA LYS A 251 -34.25 -2.09 28.54
C LYS A 251 -35.07 -2.96 29.50
N GLN A 252 -34.66 -4.20 29.72
CA GLN A 252 -35.30 -5.09 30.67
C GLN A 252 -35.27 -4.49 32.09
N HIS A 253 -34.13 -4.01 32.57
CA HIS A 253 -34.03 -3.34 33.86
C HIS A 253 -34.93 -2.10 33.96
N SER A 254 -34.98 -1.26 32.92
CA SER A 254 -35.86 -0.10 32.89
C SER A 254 -37.34 -0.49 32.95
N TRP A 255 -37.73 -1.58 32.27
CA TRP A 255 -39.08 -2.13 32.35
C TRP A 255 -39.38 -2.71 33.73
N ASP A 256 -38.44 -3.45 34.33
CA ASP A 256 -38.59 -4.01 35.67
C ASP A 256 -38.73 -2.91 36.74
N ASP A 257 -37.96 -1.82 36.64
CA ASP A 257 -38.06 -0.65 37.51
C ASP A 257 -39.40 0.06 37.33
N THR A 258 -39.83 0.23 36.08
CA THR A 258 -41.13 0.84 35.75
C THR A 258 -42.27 -0.01 36.32
N PHE A 259 -42.23 -1.32 36.10
CA PHE A 259 -43.21 -2.25 36.62
C PHE A 259 -43.22 -2.25 38.16
N SER A 260 -42.05 -2.27 38.79
CA SER A 260 -41.91 -2.20 40.25
C SER A 260 -42.48 -0.90 40.83
N ARG A 261 -42.28 0.24 40.16
CA ARG A 261 -42.87 1.53 40.56
C ARG A 261 -44.40 1.51 40.43
N ILE A 262 -44.92 1.01 39.31
CA ILE A 262 -46.37 0.87 39.11
C ILE A 262 -46.98 -0.01 40.20
N VAL A 263 -46.35 -1.14 40.53
CA VAL A 263 -46.80 -2.05 41.61
C VAL A 263 -46.80 -1.32 42.95
N LYS A 264 -45.74 -0.59 43.29
CA LYS A 264 -45.68 0.21 44.53
C LYS A 264 -46.77 1.29 44.58
N GLU A 265 -46.99 2.02 43.49
CA GLU A 265 -48.05 3.03 43.39
C GLU A 265 -49.43 2.40 43.58
N TRP A 266 -49.69 1.25 42.94
CA TRP A 266 -50.92 0.49 43.13
C TRP A 266 -51.09 0.03 44.57
N GLN A 267 -50.02 -0.42 45.22
CA GLN A 267 -50.05 -0.83 46.61
C GLN A 267 -50.37 0.35 47.55
N VAL A 268 -49.76 1.52 47.32
CA VAL A 268 -50.08 2.75 48.06
C VAL A 268 -51.55 3.15 47.87
N LYS A 269 -52.05 3.15 46.62
CA LYS A 269 -53.46 3.45 46.33
C LYS A 269 -54.40 2.45 46.99
N THR A 270 -54.06 1.17 46.96
CA THR A 270 -54.85 0.10 47.61
C THR A 270 -54.88 0.30 49.12
N ASN A 271 -53.75 0.63 49.75
CA ASN A 271 -53.68 0.89 51.19
C ASN A 271 -54.47 2.15 51.58
N SER A 272 -54.41 3.20 50.77
CA SER A 272 -55.19 4.42 50.98
C SER A 272 -56.69 4.16 50.86
N LEU A 273 -57.11 3.39 49.85
CA LEU A 273 -58.50 2.97 49.68
C LEU A 273 -58.97 2.12 50.87
N ASN A 274 -58.18 1.14 51.30
CA ASN A 274 -58.50 0.29 52.46
C ASN A 274 -58.64 1.13 53.73
N SER A 275 -57.75 2.09 53.95
CA SER A 275 -57.82 3.01 55.10
C SER A 275 -59.09 3.87 55.04
N THR A 276 -59.45 4.35 53.85
CA THR A 276 -60.70 5.12 53.64
C THR A 276 -61.93 4.26 53.92
N VAL A 277 -61.95 3.02 53.43
CA VAL A 277 -63.04 2.06 53.70
C VAL A 277 -63.14 1.76 55.19
N GLN A 278 -62.02 1.59 55.88
CA GLN A 278 -61.99 1.35 57.32
C GLN A 278 -62.49 2.55 58.13
N ASP A 279 -62.10 3.77 57.76
CA ASP A 279 -62.60 5.01 58.36
C ASP A 279 -64.12 5.16 58.15
N LEU A 280 -64.60 4.94 56.93
CA LEU A 280 -66.03 4.93 56.63
C LEU A 280 -66.77 3.86 57.43
N THR A 281 -66.21 2.65 57.52
CA THR A 281 -66.79 1.56 58.32
C THR A 281 -66.88 1.95 59.79
N THR A 282 -65.84 2.60 60.33
CA THR A 282 -65.82 3.09 61.71
C THR A 282 -66.85 4.17 61.93
N LYS A 283 -66.94 5.15 61.02
CA LYS A 283 -67.93 6.23 61.06
C LYS A 283 -69.35 5.69 60.98
N PHE A 284 -69.62 4.73 60.09
CA PHE A 284 -70.92 4.06 60.04
C PHE A 284 -71.21 3.28 61.33
N GLY A 285 -70.23 2.57 61.89
CA GLY A 285 -70.37 1.92 63.19
C GLY A 285 -70.74 2.90 64.31
N ASN A 286 -70.08 4.06 64.36
CA ASN A 286 -70.40 5.12 65.33
C ASN A 286 -71.81 5.67 65.13
N ILE A 287 -72.21 5.96 63.89
CA ILE A 287 -73.57 6.41 63.57
C ILE A 287 -74.60 5.35 63.99
N ILE A 288 -74.36 4.07 63.68
CA ILE A 288 -75.25 2.97 64.09
C ILE A 288 -75.37 2.92 65.62
N ASN A 289 -74.26 3.06 66.34
CA ASN A 289 -74.27 3.08 67.81
C ASN A 289 -75.02 4.30 68.36
N GLU A 290 -74.83 5.49 67.79
CA GLU A 290 -75.56 6.70 68.18
C GLU A 290 -77.05 6.58 67.90
N VAL A 291 -77.44 6.03 66.76
CA VAL A 291 -78.85 5.74 66.43
C VAL A 291 -79.42 4.69 67.40
N THR A 292 -78.66 3.65 67.70
CA THR A 292 -79.06 2.61 68.67
C THR A 292 -79.26 3.20 70.06
N ASP A 293 -78.35 4.05 70.54
CA ASP A 293 -78.46 4.75 71.82
C ASP A 293 -79.63 5.75 71.84
N LEU A 294 -79.84 6.46 70.73
CA LEU A 294 -80.98 7.34 70.57
C LEU A 294 -82.30 6.55 70.69
N MET A 295 -82.41 5.43 69.99
CA MET A 295 -83.61 4.59 69.96
C MET A 295 -83.87 3.85 71.27
N ASN A 296 -82.83 3.27 71.88
CA ASN A 296 -82.99 2.35 73.01
C ASN A 296 -82.89 3.04 74.38
N ASN A 297 -82.18 4.16 74.49
CA ASN A 297 -81.96 4.85 75.76
C ASN A 297 -82.59 6.25 75.77
N LYS A 298 -82.19 7.13 74.85
CA LYS A 298 -82.54 8.56 74.92
C LYS A 298 -84.02 8.84 74.65
N LEU A 299 -84.60 8.25 73.60
CA LEU A 299 -86.03 8.39 73.30
C LEU A 299 -86.90 7.80 74.41
N PRO A 300 -86.64 6.59 74.92
CA PRO A 300 -87.35 6.06 76.09
C PRO A 300 -87.22 6.92 77.35
N ASP A 301 -86.02 7.44 77.66
CA ASP A 301 -85.82 8.35 78.80
C ASP A 301 -86.59 9.66 78.62
N MET A 302 -86.59 10.23 77.41
CA MET A 302 -87.41 11.40 77.08
C MET A 302 -88.91 11.12 77.22
N ASN A 303 -89.39 9.95 76.80
CA ASN A 303 -90.78 9.55 76.99
C ASN A 303 -91.11 9.39 78.49
N ALA A 304 -90.25 8.73 79.26
CA ALA A 304 -90.42 8.58 80.70
C ALA A 304 -90.42 9.94 81.44
N LYS A 305 -89.57 10.88 81.03
CA LYS A 305 -89.56 12.26 81.53
C LYS A 305 -90.82 13.02 81.11
N THR A 306 -91.30 12.82 79.89
CA THR A 306 -92.55 13.42 79.38
C THR A 306 -93.74 12.89 80.17
N ASP A 307 -93.81 11.59 80.43
CA ASP A 307 -94.83 10.98 81.29
C ASP A 307 -94.76 11.49 82.73
N ALA A 308 -93.54 11.68 83.26
CA ALA A 308 -93.35 12.26 84.59
C ALA A 308 -93.78 13.73 84.66
N VAL A 309 -93.49 14.51 83.61
CA VAL A 309 -93.98 15.89 83.46
C VAL A 309 -95.50 15.90 83.34
N GLN A 310 -96.11 15.00 82.56
CA GLN A 310 -97.56 14.91 82.45
C GLN A 310 -98.20 14.57 83.79
N LYS A 311 -97.64 13.61 84.56
CA LYS A 311 -98.07 13.35 85.94
C LYS A 311 -97.95 14.57 86.83
N LYS A 312 -96.86 15.35 86.72
CA LYS A 312 -96.71 16.61 87.47
C LYS A 312 -97.68 17.69 87.00
N VAL A 313 -97.99 17.77 85.72
CA VAL A 313 -99.01 18.69 85.17
C VAL A 313 -100.39 18.31 85.69
N ASP A 314 -100.71 17.02 85.78
CA ASP A 314 -101.97 16.55 86.35
C ASP A 314 -102.05 16.83 87.86
N GLN A 315 -100.95 16.64 88.59
CA GLN A 315 -100.82 17.06 89.99
C GLN A 315 -100.97 18.58 90.13
N LEU A 316 -100.31 19.37 89.29
CA LEU A 316 -100.37 20.82 89.31
C LEU A 316 -101.76 21.33 88.95
N ARG A 317 -102.46 20.74 87.97
CA ARG A 317 -103.87 21.05 87.67
C ARG A 317 -104.75 20.79 88.89
N THR A 318 -104.52 19.68 89.59
CA THR A 318 -105.22 19.35 90.84
C THR A 318 -104.95 20.41 91.92
N SER A 319 -103.69 20.86 92.08
CA SER A 319 -103.30 21.87 93.07
C SER A 319 -103.76 23.30 92.70
N LEU A 320 -103.68 23.70 91.43
CA LEU A 320 -104.10 25.02 90.94
C LEU A 320 -105.62 25.21 91.05
N GLY A 321 -106.40 24.12 90.92
CA GLY A 321 -107.85 24.13 91.19
C GLY A 321 -108.20 24.44 92.64
N GLN A 322 -107.21 24.45 93.56
CA GLN A 322 -107.39 24.78 94.98
C GLN A 322 -106.93 26.21 95.34
N ILE A 323 -106.43 27.01 94.39
CA ILE A 323 -105.86 28.35 94.64
C ILE A 323 -106.85 29.48 94.28
N ASP A 324 -106.95 30.50 95.14
CA ASP A 324 -107.65 31.77 94.89
C ASP A 324 -106.68 32.82 94.30
N TRP A 325 -106.96 33.25 93.06
CA TRP A 325 -106.05 34.04 92.22
C TRP A 325 -106.19 35.57 92.34
N THR A 326 -106.98 36.05 93.28
CA THR A 326 -107.30 37.49 93.40
C THR A 326 -106.23 38.35 94.08
N THR A 327 -105.03 37.81 94.40
CA THR A 327 -104.05 38.44 95.30
C THR A 327 -102.66 38.77 94.72
N PHE A 328 -102.43 38.75 93.39
CA PHE A 328 -101.08 38.95 92.78
C PHE A 328 -100.94 40.08 91.73
N SER A 329 -99.77 40.77 91.69
CA SER A 329 -99.38 41.97 90.87
C SER A 329 -98.75 41.67 89.48
N ARG A 330 -98.69 42.68 88.56
CA ARG A 330 -98.41 42.53 87.09
C ARG A 330 -97.01 42.97 86.60
N ARG A 331 -96.66 42.53 85.39
CA ARG A 331 -95.34 42.58 84.72
C ARG A 331 -94.80 43.96 84.28
N THR A 332 -95.45 45.07 84.61
CA THR A 332 -94.94 46.43 84.30
C THR A 332 -93.85 46.92 85.26
N ASP A 333 -93.48 46.09 86.23
CA ASP A 333 -92.77 46.56 87.43
C ASP A 333 -91.27 46.17 87.45
N ASN A 334 -90.67 45.64 86.37
CA ASN A 334 -89.29 45.09 86.37
C ASN A 334 -88.22 46.02 85.77
N SER A 335 -87.09 46.21 86.46
CA SER A 335 -85.84 46.84 85.95
C SER A 335 -84.68 45.84 85.96
N GLY A 336 -83.66 46.11 85.12
CA GLY A 336 -82.39 45.34 85.07
C GLY A 336 -81.51 45.70 83.87
N GLY A 337 -81.33 46.99 83.60
CA GLY A 337 -80.70 47.53 82.39
C GLY A 337 -79.22 47.89 82.55
N VAL A 338 -78.69 48.54 81.51
CA VAL A 338 -77.33 49.12 81.49
C VAL A 338 -77.22 50.21 82.57
N ASN A 339 -76.08 50.27 83.27
CA ASN A 339 -75.81 51.38 84.19
C ASN A 339 -75.68 52.68 83.39
N LEU A 340 -76.58 53.63 83.62
CA LEU A 340 -76.63 54.92 82.95
C LEU A 340 -75.63 55.94 83.50
N LEU A 341 -74.88 55.59 84.56
CA LEU A 341 -73.84 56.45 85.13
C LEU A 341 -72.43 56.08 84.64
N PRO A 342 -71.60 57.06 84.23
CA PRO A 342 -70.21 56.82 83.90
C PRO A 342 -69.34 56.65 85.15
N ASN A 343 -68.18 56.02 84.99
CA ASN A 343 -67.10 55.93 85.99
C ASN A 343 -67.48 55.33 87.37
N THR A 344 -68.63 54.68 87.53
CA THR A 344 -69.07 54.19 88.85
C THR A 344 -68.19 53.08 89.45
N ALA A 345 -67.40 52.37 88.64
CA ALA A 345 -66.46 51.36 89.11
C ALA A 345 -65.26 51.98 89.85
N THR A 346 -64.74 53.08 89.30
CA THR A 346 -63.54 53.77 89.80
C THR A 346 -63.86 55.03 90.60
N LEU A 347 -65.11 55.51 90.54
CA LEU A 347 -65.58 56.79 91.06
C LEU A 347 -64.73 57.97 90.63
N LYS A 348 -64.12 57.87 89.43
CA LYS A 348 -63.31 58.94 88.85
C LYS A 348 -64.19 60.16 88.55
N ASP A 349 -63.71 61.33 88.95
CA ASP A 349 -64.34 62.66 88.80
C ASP A 349 -65.62 62.91 89.62
N PHE A 350 -66.00 61.98 90.52
CA PHE A 350 -67.01 62.25 91.54
C PHE A 350 -66.48 63.29 92.55
N SER A 351 -67.33 64.21 92.97
CA SER A 351 -66.94 65.34 93.83
C SER A 351 -68.04 65.73 94.82
N THR A 352 -67.74 66.62 95.77
CA THR A 352 -68.77 67.29 96.60
C THR A 352 -69.35 68.55 95.95
N GLY A 353 -68.80 69.02 94.83
CA GLY A 353 -69.22 70.27 94.16
C GLY A 353 -69.15 71.53 95.05
N HIS A 354 -69.75 72.63 94.59
CA HIS A 354 -69.86 73.91 95.34
C HIS A 354 -71.25 74.03 96.02
N TYR A 355 -71.68 73.00 96.74
CA TYR A 355 -73.02 72.96 97.37
C TYR A 355 -72.89 72.94 98.90
N GLY A 356 -73.35 74.01 99.56
CA GLY A 356 -73.24 74.23 101.01
C GLY A 356 -73.11 75.72 101.36
N ASP A 357 -73.11 76.04 102.67
CA ASP A 357 -72.84 77.41 103.14
C ASP A 357 -71.37 77.78 102.84
N SER A 358 -71.07 79.06 102.54
CA SER A 358 -69.74 79.51 102.05
C SER A 358 -68.57 79.28 103.02
N ASP A 359 -68.85 78.98 104.30
CA ASP A 359 -67.87 78.76 105.36
C ASP A 359 -67.85 77.29 105.88
N ALA A 360 -68.38 76.32 105.11
CA ALA A 360 -68.48 74.92 105.52
C ALA A 360 -67.18 74.10 105.34
N HIS A 361 -66.78 73.32 106.35
CA HIS A 361 -65.74 72.30 106.20
C HIS A 361 -66.34 71.01 105.60
N ASN A 362 -65.99 70.69 104.35
CA ASN A 362 -66.42 69.46 103.67
C ASN A 362 -65.31 68.88 102.76
N GLY A 363 -65.52 67.66 102.26
CA GLY A 363 -64.62 67.05 101.29
C GLY A 363 -64.99 65.61 100.90
N ILE A 364 -64.22 65.05 99.98
CA ILE A 364 -64.35 63.67 99.49
C ILE A 364 -62.97 63.03 99.29
N SER A 365 -62.87 61.74 99.58
CA SER A 365 -61.78 60.87 99.12
C SER A 365 -62.34 59.64 98.41
N ILE A 366 -61.57 59.12 97.45
CA ILE A 366 -61.90 57.88 96.74
C ILE A 366 -60.98 56.79 97.22
N ASP A 367 -61.51 55.96 98.10
CA ASP A 367 -60.73 54.97 98.83
C ASP A 367 -60.79 53.61 98.12
N PRO A 368 -59.68 52.85 98.07
CA PRO A 368 -59.74 51.46 97.68
C PRO A 368 -60.51 50.66 98.74
N LYS A 369 -61.34 49.71 98.30
CA LYS A 369 -62.11 48.81 99.17
C LYS A 369 -61.28 48.17 100.30
N SER A 370 -60.00 47.88 100.04
CA SER A 370 -59.10 47.23 101.00
C SER A 370 -58.85 48.05 102.27
N GLN A 371 -59.03 49.38 102.25
CA GLN A 371 -58.88 50.22 103.46
C GLN A 371 -60.03 50.02 104.47
N TRP A 372 -61.16 49.49 104.02
CA TRP A 372 -62.38 49.32 104.80
C TRP A 372 -62.72 47.85 105.05
N SER A 373 -61.71 46.97 105.01
CA SER A 373 -61.91 45.50 105.06
C SER A 373 -62.54 44.98 106.35
N SER A 374 -62.52 45.75 107.44
CA SER A 374 -63.17 45.43 108.72
C SER A 374 -64.65 45.82 108.78
N ASP A 375 -65.17 46.56 107.79
CA ASP A 375 -66.56 47.00 107.81
C ASP A 375 -67.53 45.81 107.69
N THR A 376 -68.62 45.87 108.46
CA THR A 376 -69.73 44.93 108.29
C THR A 376 -70.33 45.09 106.89
N ASN A 377 -70.51 43.97 106.18
CA ASN A 377 -71.01 43.87 104.80
C ASN A 377 -70.08 44.47 103.71
N ILE A 378 -68.79 44.68 103.97
CA ILE A 378 -67.83 45.15 102.94
C ILE A 378 -67.75 44.23 101.71
N ASN A 379 -68.09 42.94 101.84
CA ASN A 379 -68.15 41.98 100.74
C ASN A 379 -69.18 42.38 99.65
N LEU A 380 -70.19 43.18 100.00
CA LEU A 380 -71.18 43.73 99.07
C LEU A 380 -70.56 44.80 98.14
N VAL A 381 -69.56 45.54 98.59
CA VAL A 381 -68.86 46.56 97.79
C VAL A 381 -68.06 45.90 96.66
N LYS A 382 -68.29 46.33 95.42
CA LYS A 382 -67.65 45.85 94.18
C LYS A 382 -66.88 46.95 93.45
N THR A 383 -67.08 48.21 93.82
CA THR A 383 -66.41 49.39 93.26
C THR A 383 -65.37 49.96 94.25
N LYS A 384 -64.74 51.08 93.88
CA LYS A 384 -64.12 51.97 94.88
C LYS A 384 -65.19 52.59 95.79
N ILE A 385 -64.77 53.14 96.93
CA ILE A 385 -65.64 53.77 97.92
C ILE A 385 -65.44 55.29 97.85
N ALA A 386 -66.54 56.04 97.72
CA ALA A 386 -66.52 57.49 97.94
C ALA A 386 -66.76 57.74 99.42
N TYR A 387 -65.74 58.24 100.12
CA TYR A 387 -65.85 58.74 101.48
C TYR A 387 -66.07 60.25 101.43
N VAL A 388 -67.23 60.72 101.91
CA VAL A 388 -67.65 62.12 101.92
C VAL A 388 -67.82 62.61 103.37
N TRP A 389 -67.37 63.82 103.69
CA TRP A 389 -67.53 64.42 105.02
C TRP A 389 -68.00 65.88 104.95
N GLY A 390 -68.62 66.36 106.02
CA GLY A 390 -69.11 67.74 106.13
C GLY A 390 -69.63 68.08 107.53
N ASP A 391 -69.59 69.37 107.90
CA ASP A 391 -70.10 69.83 109.21
C ASP A 391 -71.60 69.61 109.41
N LYS A 392 -72.35 69.62 108.30
CA LYS A 392 -73.80 69.39 108.23
C LYS A 392 -74.13 68.49 107.05
N ALA A 393 -75.24 67.77 107.12
CA ALA A 393 -75.74 66.87 106.09
C ALA A 393 -75.78 67.51 104.69
N LYS A 394 -76.32 68.73 104.60
CA LYS A 394 -76.35 69.48 103.33
C LYS A 394 -74.96 69.81 102.77
N ASN A 395 -73.90 69.80 103.58
CA ASN A 395 -72.55 70.14 103.13
C ASN A 395 -71.77 68.93 102.60
N ALA A 396 -72.33 67.71 102.62
CA ALA A 396 -71.67 66.47 102.18
C ALA A 396 -72.40 65.74 101.03
N PRO A 397 -72.67 66.40 99.88
CA PRO A 397 -73.28 65.72 98.73
C PRO A 397 -72.26 64.85 97.98
N LEU A 398 -72.75 63.83 97.28
CA LEU A 398 -72.00 63.13 96.25
C LEU A 398 -72.52 63.53 94.86
N VAL A 399 -71.74 64.35 94.14
CA VAL A 399 -72.04 64.82 92.79
C VAL A 399 -71.52 63.81 91.77
N ILE A 400 -72.40 63.44 90.83
CA ILE A 400 -72.14 62.48 89.77
C ILE A 400 -71.61 63.23 88.52
N PRO A 401 -70.47 62.83 87.95
CA PRO A 401 -69.84 63.55 86.84
C PRO A 401 -70.54 63.32 85.49
N GLY A 402 -70.32 64.25 84.56
CA GLY A 402 -70.64 64.09 83.14
C GLY A 402 -72.07 64.44 82.73
N GLY A 403 -73.02 64.51 83.68
CA GLY A 403 -74.43 64.70 83.38
C GLY A 403 -75.08 63.46 82.74
N VAL A 404 -76.39 63.30 82.91
CA VAL A 404 -77.12 62.10 82.42
C VAL A 404 -78.40 62.51 81.71
N TYR A 405 -78.57 62.03 80.47
CA TYR A 405 -79.82 62.17 79.73
C TYR A 405 -80.81 61.08 80.14
N LEU A 406 -81.96 61.46 80.68
CA LEU A 406 -83.03 60.54 81.07
C LEU A 406 -84.32 60.90 80.31
N PRO A 407 -84.82 60.00 79.43
CA PRO A 407 -86.14 60.12 78.85
C PRO A 407 -87.28 60.11 79.88
N ALA A 408 -88.50 60.44 79.46
CA ALA A 408 -89.70 60.25 80.29
C ALA A 408 -89.85 58.77 80.70
N GLY A 409 -89.95 58.49 81.99
CA GLY A 409 -90.02 57.12 82.51
C GLY A 409 -89.68 57.00 83.98
N THR A 410 -89.84 55.79 84.53
CA THR A 410 -89.41 55.45 85.90
C THR A 410 -87.97 54.94 85.89
N TYR A 411 -87.17 55.39 86.84
CA TYR A 411 -85.78 55.02 87.00
C TYR A 411 -85.50 54.70 88.46
N THR A 412 -84.55 53.79 88.68
CA THR A 412 -84.04 53.47 90.01
C THR A 412 -82.54 53.71 90.04
N LEU A 413 -82.11 54.60 90.93
CA LEU A 413 -80.72 54.71 91.34
C LEU A 413 -80.49 53.77 92.52
N SER A 414 -79.65 52.76 92.33
CA SER A 414 -79.22 51.85 93.38
C SER A 414 -77.78 52.16 93.79
N PHE A 415 -77.50 52.04 95.09
CA PHE A 415 -76.17 52.23 95.64
C PHE A 415 -76.03 51.49 96.97
N LEU A 416 -74.80 51.26 97.37
CA LEU A 416 -74.46 50.94 98.75
C LEU A 416 -74.12 52.22 99.49
N ALA A 417 -74.65 52.38 100.69
CA ALA A 417 -74.24 53.46 101.57
C ALA A 417 -74.13 53.00 103.02
N ARG A 418 -73.36 53.77 103.79
CA ARG A 418 -73.38 53.77 105.25
C ARG A 418 -72.94 55.11 105.79
N THR A 419 -73.34 55.42 107.02
CA THR A 419 -72.75 56.51 107.81
C THR A 419 -71.60 55.97 108.67
N ASN A 420 -70.90 56.87 109.35
CA ASN A 420 -69.84 56.51 110.30
C ASN A 420 -70.32 56.49 111.76
N GLY A 421 -71.64 56.40 111.97
CA GLY A 421 -72.25 56.34 113.30
C GLY A 421 -71.81 55.11 114.11
N ILE A 422 -71.85 55.21 115.43
CA ILE A 422 -71.44 54.13 116.34
C ILE A 422 -72.53 53.07 116.57
N ASP A 423 -73.78 53.38 116.25
CA ASP A 423 -74.92 52.48 116.38
C ASP A 423 -75.92 52.64 115.21
N ASP A 424 -77.03 51.91 115.26
CA ASP A 424 -78.07 51.94 114.24
C ASP A 424 -78.99 53.20 114.33
N SER A 425 -78.59 54.28 115.04
CA SER A 425 -79.34 55.55 115.19
C SER A 425 -78.45 56.82 115.08
N PRO A 426 -78.93 57.95 114.51
CA PRO A 426 -80.17 58.18 113.79
C PRO A 426 -80.12 57.72 112.33
N ILE A 427 -81.32 57.44 111.81
CA ILE A 427 -81.58 57.02 110.44
C ILE A 427 -81.42 58.20 109.46
N PHE A 428 -80.53 58.06 108.49
CA PHE A 428 -80.23 59.07 107.46
C PHE A 428 -81.02 58.79 106.17
N HIS A 429 -81.50 59.80 105.46
CA HIS A 429 -82.21 59.59 104.17
C HIS A 429 -81.60 60.48 103.10
N PHE A 430 -81.26 59.88 101.96
CA PHE A 430 -80.66 60.61 100.85
C PHE A 430 -81.71 60.99 99.80
N GLY A 431 -81.82 62.28 99.51
CA GLY A 431 -82.52 62.75 98.33
C GLY A 431 -81.62 62.70 97.09
N LEU A 432 -82.22 62.38 95.93
CA LEU A 432 -81.57 62.57 94.64
C LEU A 432 -81.97 63.95 94.07
N TYR A 433 -80.99 64.82 93.87
CA TYR A 433 -81.20 66.17 93.35
C TYR A 433 -80.48 66.36 92.01
N SER A 434 -80.89 67.37 91.26
CA SER A 434 -80.20 67.84 90.05
C SER A 434 -80.50 69.32 89.82
N ASP A 435 -80.04 69.85 88.70
CA ASP A 435 -80.41 71.17 88.20
C ASP A 435 -81.92 71.25 87.91
N TRP A 436 -82.55 70.13 87.53
CA TRP A 436 -84.01 70.05 87.43
C TRP A 436 -84.69 70.41 88.75
N THR A 437 -84.35 69.73 89.84
CA THR A 437 -85.01 69.94 91.14
C THR A 437 -84.78 71.36 91.67
N ASN A 438 -83.59 71.92 91.39
CA ASN A 438 -83.27 73.30 91.77
C ASN A 438 -84.21 74.30 91.07
N ASN A 439 -84.61 74.04 89.82
CA ASN A 439 -85.53 74.86 89.05
C ASN A 439 -87.02 74.52 89.27
N HIS A 440 -87.34 73.45 90.01
CA HIS A 440 -88.70 72.92 90.20
C HIS A 440 -89.07 72.75 91.68
N GLY A 441 -88.96 73.83 92.46
CA GLY A 441 -89.45 73.88 93.84
C GLY A 441 -88.53 73.27 94.91
N GLY A 442 -87.33 72.80 94.54
CA GLY A 442 -86.27 72.44 95.48
C GLY A 442 -86.40 71.09 96.19
N ALA A 443 -87.48 70.34 95.96
CA ALA A 443 -87.65 68.99 96.49
C ALA A 443 -86.81 67.96 95.72
N PRO A 444 -86.31 66.87 96.35
CA PRO A 444 -85.59 65.82 95.64
C PRO A 444 -86.49 65.08 94.66
N LEU A 445 -85.91 64.48 93.61
CA LEU A 445 -86.61 63.62 92.65
C LEU A 445 -87.31 62.44 93.36
N ALA A 446 -86.62 61.86 94.34
CA ALA A 446 -87.16 60.98 95.37
C ALA A 446 -86.12 60.85 96.49
N THR A 447 -86.53 60.26 97.62
CA THR A 447 -85.67 59.95 98.76
C THR A 447 -85.40 58.46 98.86
N SER A 448 -84.24 58.09 99.40
CA SER A 448 -83.88 56.71 99.70
C SER A 448 -84.68 56.19 100.89
N ASP A 449 -84.58 54.89 101.12
CA ASP A 449 -84.81 54.29 102.42
C ASP A 449 -83.76 54.73 103.45
N ALA A 450 -84.03 54.36 104.69
CA ALA A 450 -83.23 54.59 105.89
C ALA A 450 -81.79 54.04 105.78
N VAL A 451 -80.77 54.89 105.88
CA VAL A 451 -79.35 54.52 105.92
C VAL A 451 -78.81 54.60 107.34
N ASN A 452 -78.07 53.58 107.75
CA ASN A 452 -77.44 53.46 109.07
C ASN A 452 -75.91 53.29 108.96
N ASN A 453 -75.25 52.82 110.01
CA ASN A 453 -73.80 52.68 110.07
C ASN A 453 -73.21 51.40 109.44
N LYS A 454 -74.02 50.56 108.79
CA LYS A 454 -73.58 49.33 108.12
C LYS A 454 -73.77 49.46 106.62
N TRP A 455 -72.92 48.81 105.81
CA TRP A 455 -73.12 48.78 104.35
C TRP A 455 -74.45 48.10 104.02
N GLY A 456 -75.42 48.92 103.61
CA GLY A 456 -76.76 48.53 103.19
C GLY A 456 -76.97 48.84 101.71
N ARG A 457 -77.83 48.06 101.06
CA ARG A 457 -78.33 48.37 99.71
C ARG A 457 -79.47 49.36 99.85
N HIS A 458 -79.33 50.48 99.17
CA HIS A 458 -80.31 51.54 99.16
C HIS A 458 -80.68 51.88 97.73
N GLN A 459 -81.91 52.38 97.58
CA GLN A 459 -82.40 52.76 96.27
C GLN A 459 -83.24 54.03 96.34
N ILE A 460 -83.17 54.80 95.26
CA ILE A 460 -84.03 55.95 95.01
C ILE A 460 -84.76 55.67 93.71
N THR A 461 -86.06 55.40 93.80
CA THR A 461 -86.90 55.20 92.61
C THR A 461 -87.70 56.47 92.37
N PHE A 462 -87.57 57.01 91.17
CA PHE A 462 -88.17 58.29 90.78
C PHE A 462 -88.72 58.18 89.36
N SER A 463 -89.65 59.08 89.03
CA SER A 463 -90.15 59.19 87.66
C SER A 463 -89.78 60.54 87.07
N ILE A 464 -89.26 60.49 85.86
CA ILE A 464 -89.00 61.66 85.03
C ILE A 464 -90.24 61.86 84.15
N PRO A 465 -90.99 62.95 84.34
CA PRO A 465 -92.25 63.16 83.62
C PRO A 465 -92.03 63.50 82.13
N GLU A 466 -90.90 64.12 81.80
CA GLU A 466 -90.48 64.44 80.43
C GLU A 466 -88.95 64.37 80.32
N SER A 467 -88.45 64.05 79.12
CA SER A 467 -87.02 63.79 78.91
C SER A 467 -86.13 65.00 79.28
N TYR A 468 -85.10 64.78 80.08
CA TYR A 468 -84.19 65.85 80.53
C TYR A 468 -82.73 65.44 80.65
N TYR A 469 -81.83 66.42 80.53
CA TYR A 469 -80.40 66.24 80.76
C TYR A 469 -80.00 66.76 82.15
N HIS A 470 -79.86 65.87 83.12
CA HIS A 470 -79.50 66.20 84.49
C HIS A 470 -77.99 66.46 84.60
N THR A 471 -77.58 67.73 84.63
CA THR A 471 -76.16 68.13 84.62
C THR A 471 -75.51 68.11 86.00
N THR A 472 -76.28 68.28 87.07
CA THR A 472 -75.76 68.35 88.45
C THR A 472 -76.36 67.29 89.36
N LEU A 473 -76.58 66.09 88.79
CA LEU A 473 -77.16 64.96 89.50
C LEU A 473 -76.31 64.63 90.74
N ARG A 474 -76.94 64.64 91.91
CA ARG A 474 -76.25 64.50 93.20
C ARG A 474 -77.11 63.78 94.24
N ILE A 475 -76.45 62.97 95.06
CA ILE A 475 -77.06 62.30 96.22
C ILE A 475 -76.73 63.14 97.45
N GLN A 476 -77.76 63.59 98.19
CA GLN A 476 -77.57 64.54 99.29
C GLN A 476 -78.72 64.43 100.29
N GLN A 477 -78.46 64.63 101.58
CA GLN A 477 -79.50 65.01 102.53
C GLN A 477 -79.45 66.53 102.70
N ASN A 478 -80.48 67.25 102.26
CA ASN A 478 -80.45 68.71 102.11
C ASN A 478 -81.10 69.42 103.31
N ASP A 479 -80.57 69.19 104.51
CA ASP A 479 -80.96 69.86 105.75
C ASP A 479 -79.73 70.18 106.63
N ASP A 480 -79.94 70.92 107.71
CA ASP A 480 -78.88 71.26 108.67
C ASP A 480 -78.59 70.13 109.69
N ALA A 481 -79.03 68.89 109.44
CA ALA A 481 -78.79 67.78 110.36
C ALA A 481 -77.30 67.48 110.52
N ALA A 482 -76.88 67.03 111.72
CA ALA A 482 -75.51 66.55 111.93
C ALA A 482 -75.30 65.22 111.20
N ILE A 483 -74.13 65.03 110.59
CA ILE A 483 -73.77 63.76 109.96
C ILE A 483 -73.40 62.74 111.05
N PRO A 484 -74.06 61.58 111.14
CA PRO A 484 -73.68 60.55 112.11
C PRO A 484 -72.21 60.12 111.93
N GLY A 485 -71.39 60.37 112.96
CA GLY A 485 -69.95 60.09 112.93
C GLY A 485 -69.13 60.97 111.96
N GLY A 486 -69.71 62.07 111.46
CA GLY A 486 -69.05 63.08 110.62
C GLY A 486 -68.88 62.72 109.13
N SER A 487 -69.24 61.50 108.74
CA SER A 487 -68.81 60.90 107.48
C SER A 487 -69.88 60.00 106.85
N ILE A 488 -69.97 60.02 105.53
CA ILE A 488 -70.88 59.19 104.70
C ILE A 488 -70.05 58.47 103.65
N TYR A 489 -70.38 57.20 103.40
CA TYR A 489 -69.68 56.38 102.42
C TYR A 489 -70.64 55.86 101.36
N PHE A 490 -70.23 55.88 100.10
CA PHE A 490 -71.00 55.38 98.96
C PHE A 490 -70.18 54.41 98.10
N ALA A 491 -70.84 53.39 97.55
CA ALA A 491 -70.26 52.45 96.59
C ALA A 491 -71.32 51.84 95.67
N ASN A 492 -70.91 51.10 94.64
CA ASN A 492 -71.78 50.36 93.71
C ASN A 492 -72.92 51.21 93.11
N LEU A 493 -72.64 52.46 92.76
CA LEU A 493 -73.66 53.31 92.16
C LEU A 493 -74.08 52.74 90.80
N LYS A 494 -75.39 52.59 90.61
CA LYS A 494 -75.99 52.15 89.35
C LYS A 494 -77.32 52.85 89.12
N LEU A 495 -77.47 53.55 88.00
CA LEU A 495 -78.74 54.13 87.57
C LEU A 495 -79.32 53.30 86.44
N GLU A 496 -80.59 52.91 86.55
CA GLU A 496 -81.26 52.04 85.58
C GLU A 496 -82.70 52.51 85.33
N SER A 497 -83.26 52.18 84.16
CA SER A 497 -84.68 52.36 83.88
C SER A 497 -85.52 51.24 84.48
N GLY A 498 -86.57 51.59 85.22
CA GLY A 498 -87.55 50.71 85.89
C GLY A 498 -87.72 51.07 87.37
N SER A 499 -88.57 50.33 88.09
CA SER A 499 -88.99 50.62 89.48
C SER A 499 -88.33 49.74 90.56
N ILE A 500 -87.49 48.78 90.16
CA ILE A 500 -86.79 47.79 90.99
C ILE A 500 -85.27 47.89 90.80
N ALA A 501 -84.48 48.19 91.83
CA ALA A 501 -83.02 48.17 91.71
C ALA A 501 -82.48 46.77 91.35
N THR A 502 -81.41 46.70 90.55
CA THR A 502 -80.64 45.45 90.36
C THR A 502 -79.20 45.57 90.85
N ASP A 503 -78.55 44.41 91.03
CA ASP A 503 -77.18 44.34 91.51
C ASP A 503 -76.17 44.93 90.49
N TRP A 504 -75.10 45.51 91.01
CA TRP A 504 -74.01 46.06 90.19
C TRP A 504 -73.18 44.94 89.52
N CYS A 505 -73.12 44.92 88.18
CA CYS A 505 -72.35 43.97 87.35
C CYS A 505 -71.82 44.66 86.06
N PRO A 506 -70.51 44.62 85.72
CA PRO A 506 -69.96 45.17 84.47
C PRO A 506 -70.39 44.41 83.20
N SER A 507 -70.44 45.07 82.04
CA SER A 507 -70.83 44.49 80.73
C SER A 507 -69.62 44.17 79.86
N TYR A 508 -69.75 43.27 78.88
CA TYR A 508 -68.65 42.84 77.99
C TYR A 508 -68.19 43.90 76.98
N LEU A 509 -68.95 44.97 76.77
CA LEU A 509 -68.65 46.04 75.82
C LEU A 509 -67.58 47.05 76.31
N ASP A 510 -66.91 46.74 77.43
CA ASP A 510 -66.00 47.64 78.14
C ASP A 510 -64.48 47.38 77.87
N PHE A 511 -64.03 46.65 76.81
CA PHE A 511 -62.59 46.35 76.47
C PHE A 511 -62.21 46.28 74.93
N ASP A 512 -60.96 46.67 74.50
CA ASP A 512 -60.45 46.99 73.11
C ASP A 512 -59.32 46.05 72.47
N ARG A 513 -58.88 46.27 71.18
CA ARG A 513 -58.23 45.43 70.08
C ARG A 513 -56.66 45.16 70.02
N LEU A 514 -56.18 44.28 69.07
CA LEU A 514 -54.79 43.78 68.73
C LEU A 514 -53.80 44.80 68.04
N ASP A 515 -52.49 44.65 68.31
CA ASP A 515 -51.46 45.73 68.36
C ASP A 515 -50.34 45.74 67.27
N GLY A 516 -50.57 45.24 66.03
CA GLY A 516 -49.46 44.87 65.11
C GLY A 516 -49.29 45.62 63.78
N ARG A 517 -49.79 46.85 63.63
CA ARG A 517 -49.60 47.66 62.40
C ARG A 517 -48.82 48.93 62.77
N HIS A 518 -47.49 48.92 62.66
CA HIS A 518 -46.64 50.05 63.08
C HIS A 518 -46.08 50.87 61.91
N ASP A 519 -45.86 52.17 62.18
CA ASP A 519 -45.28 53.19 61.32
C ASP A 519 -43.78 52.97 61.01
N MET A 520 -43.18 53.84 60.18
CA MET A 520 -41.78 53.79 59.71
C MET A 520 -40.77 53.58 60.87
N VAL A 521 -39.80 52.68 60.69
CA VAL A 521 -38.75 52.37 61.67
C VAL A 521 -37.40 52.87 61.15
N ASP A 522 -36.87 53.90 61.79
CA ASP A 522 -35.62 54.56 61.37
C ASP A 522 -34.40 53.98 62.11
N SER A 523 -33.33 53.71 61.36
CA SER A 523 -32.01 53.28 61.85
C SER A 523 -32.03 52.11 62.86
N PRO A 524 -32.80 51.03 62.66
CA PRO A 524 -32.94 49.99 63.68
C PRO A 524 -31.70 49.10 63.80
N ASP A 525 -31.57 48.44 64.96
CA ASP A 525 -30.83 47.18 65.04
C ASP A 525 -31.74 46.06 64.53
N PHE A 526 -31.42 45.46 63.39
CA PHE A 526 -32.27 44.41 62.82
C PHE A 526 -32.37 43.16 63.73
N ASN A 527 -31.46 42.96 64.67
CA ASN A 527 -31.54 41.85 65.63
C ASN A 527 -32.65 42.05 66.68
N THR A 528 -33.17 43.26 66.88
CA THR A 528 -34.22 43.55 67.87
C THR A 528 -35.64 43.52 67.28
N LEU A 529 -35.76 43.50 65.95
CA LEU A 529 -37.04 43.37 65.25
C LEU A 529 -37.45 41.89 65.16
N THR A 530 -38.04 41.39 66.25
CA THR A 530 -38.37 39.97 66.43
C THR A 530 -39.87 39.67 66.44
N SER A 531 -40.75 40.66 66.52
CA SER A 531 -42.20 40.40 66.49
C SER A 531 -42.67 40.10 65.06
N THR A 532 -43.62 39.18 64.93
CA THR A 532 -44.22 38.90 63.62
C THR A 532 -44.87 40.15 63.06
N GLY A 533 -44.42 40.59 61.89
CA GLY A 533 -44.85 41.85 61.30
C GLY A 533 -44.08 42.24 60.05
N ILE A 534 -44.52 43.35 59.46
CA ILE A 534 -43.88 44.00 58.31
C ILE A 534 -43.44 45.38 58.78
N TYR A 535 -42.16 45.70 58.57
CA TYR A 535 -41.55 46.94 58.98
C TYR A 535 -41.00 47.69 57.76
N PHE A 536 -41.26 48.99 57.67
CA PHE A 536 -40.64 49.86 56.68
C PHE A 536 -39.40 50.51 57.29
N ILE A 537 -38.21 50.19 56.77
CA ILE A 537 -36.94 50.60 57.36
C ILE A 537 -36.33 51.77 56.60
N THR A 538 -35.98 52.83 57.32
CA THR A 538 -35.23 53.99 56.81
C THR A 538 -33.84 54.04 57.44
N GLN A 539 -32.82 54.49 56.68
CA GLN A 539 -31.43 54.67 57.14
C GLN A 539 -30.79 53.46 57.89
N PRO A 540 -30.82 52.24 57.33
CA PRO A 540 -30.27 51.08 58.02
C PRO A 540 -28.76 51.22 58.29
N ASP A 541 -28.04 52.01 57.51
CA ASP A 541 -26.60 52.29 57.67
C ASP A 541 -26.23 53.02 58.97
N HIS A 542 -27.18 53.75 59.54
CA HIS A 542 -27.06 54.38 60.86
C HIS A 542 -27.46 53.42 62.02
N GLY A 543 -28.03 52.27 61.70
CA GLY A 543 -28.43 51.21 62.62
C GLY A 543 -27.35 50.14 62.81
N ARG A 544 -27.78 48.90 63.11
CA ARG A 544 -26.88 47.75 63.33
C ARG A 544 -27.45 46.47 62.70
N ASN A 545 -26.55 45.53 62.41
CA ASN A 545 -26.89 44.18 61.91
C ASN A 545 -27.74 44.17 60.63
N TYR A 546 -27.60 45.18 59.78
CA TYR A 546 -28.26 45.30 58.49
C TYR A 546 -27.45 44.60 57.37
N PRO A 547 -28.10 44.17 56.28
CA PRO A 547 -27.40 43.56 55.14
C PRO A 547 -26.80 44.58 54.16
N VAL A 548 -27.44 45.73 54.01
CA VAL A 548 -27.07 46.79 53.05
C VAL A 548 -27.48 48.16 53.58
N ALA A 549 -26.76 49.21 53.15
CA ALA A 549 -26.93 50.58 53.61
C ALA A 549 -28.22 51.28 53.12
N ASN A 550 -28.87 50.76 52.08
CA ASN A 550 -30.06 51.38 51.49
C ASN A 550 -31.34 50.93 52.20
N GLY A 551 -32.31 51.85 52.34
CA GLY A 551 -33.63 51.61 52.93
C GLY A 551 -34.47 50.58 52.18
N GLY A 552 -35.54 50.11 52.82
CA GLY A 552 -36.29 48.97 52.29
C GLY A 552 -37.30 48.35 53.24
N ILE A 553 -37.87 47.23 52.82
CA ILE A 553 -38.90 46.50 53.60
C ILE A 553 -38.26 45.32 54.32
N LEU A 554 -38.47 45.25 55.64
CA LEU A 554 -38.14 44.08 56.44
C LEU A 554 -39.42 43.30 56.77
N LYS A 555 -39.44 42.02 56.37
CA LYS A 555 -40.44 41.05 56.83
C LYS A 555 -39.84 40.20 57.94
N VAL A 556 -40.57 40.08 59.06
CA VAL A 556 -40.19 39.25 60.21
C VAL A 556 -41.28 38.20 60.42
N ASP A 557 -40.90 36.94 60.30
CA ASP A 557 -41.75 35.80 60.64
C ASP A 557 -41.19 35.16 61.93
N ASN A 558 -41.87 35.37 63.07
CA ASN A 558 -41.53 34.75 64.34
C ASN A 558 -42.51 33.61 64.64
N ALA A 559 -42.06 32.39 64.35
CA ALA A 559 -42.80 31.17 64.68
C ALA A 559 -42.64 30.80 66.17
N HIS A 560 -41.49 31.13 66.75
CA HIS A 560 -41.10 30.90 68.14
C HIS A 560 -39.82 31.70 68.42
N ASP A 561 -39.60 32.22 69.64
CA ASP A 561 -38.47 33.13 69.95
C ASP A 561 -37.05 32.54 69.72
N SER A 562 -36.94 31.26 69.38
CA SER A 562 -35.70 30.57 68.98
C SER A 562 -35.59 30.25 67.48
N ARG A 563 -36.59 30.65 66.68
CA ARG A 563 -36.75 30.40 65.24
C ARG A 563 -37.43 31.62 64.58
N ILE A 564 -36.61 32.57 64.15
CA ILE A 564 -37.07 33.80 63.50
C ILE A 564 -36.46 33.86 62.09
N GLU A 565 -37.28 34.21 61.10
CA GLU A 565 -36.81 34.47 59.73
C GLU A 565 -36.92 35.95 59.40
N GLN A 566 -35.89 36.47 58.74
CA GLN A 566 -35.86 37.84 58.25
C GLN A 566 -35.53 37.87 56.76
N THR A 567 -36.36 38.59 56.02
CA THR A 567 -36.14 38.86 54.59
C THR A 567 -36.20 40.36 54.37
N TYR A 568 -35.14 40.91 53.77
CA TYR A 568 -34.99 42.34 53.51
C TYR A 568 -34.97 42.62 52.00
N TYR A 569 -35.87 43.51 51.58
CA TYR A 569 -36.01 43.95 50.20
C TYR A 569 -35.46 45.37 50.09
N GLU A 570 -34.34 45.51 49.38
CA GLU A 570 -33.71 46.81 49.15
C GLU A 570 -34.51 47.64 48.16
N ASP A 571 -34.81 48.89 48.50
CA ASP A 571 -35.56 49.83 47.65
C ASP A 571 -34.61 50.59 46.69
N THR A 572 -34.02 49.85 45.73
CA THR A 572 -33.14 50.41 44.67
C THR A 572 -33.47 49.78 43.31
N ASN A 573 -32.96 50.40 42.22
CA ASN A 573 -33.20 49.94 40.84
C ASN A 573 -32.73 48.49 40.58
N ASP A 574 -31.73 47.99 41.31
CA ASP A 574 -31.21 46.62 41.16
C ASP A 574 -31.89 45.62 42.12
N ALA A 575 -32.84 46.07 42.95
CA ALA A 575 -33.74 45.32 43.83
C ALA A 575 -33.11 44.08 44.49
N ARG A 576 -31.95 44.23 45.15
CA ARG A 576 -31.25 43.10 45.77
C ARG A 576 -32.04 42.60 46.99
N ILE A 577 -32.15 41.28 47.10
CA ILE A 577 -32.86 40.62 48.19
C ILE A 577 -31.85 39.96 49.13
N TRP A 578 -32.04 40.17 50.42
CA TRP A 578 -31.20 39.62 51.47
C TRP A 578 -32.02 38.76 52.43
N HIS A 579 -31.45 37.63 52.83
CA HIS A 579 -32.11 36.69 53.74
C HIS A 579 -31.17 36.24 54.87
N ARG A 580 -31.73 36.05 56.06
CA ARG A 580 -31.06 35.39 57.19
C ARG A 580 -32.07 34.72 58.14
N GLN A 581 -31.54 33.89 59.03
CA GLN A 581 -32.32 33.18 60.05
C GLN A 581 -31.68 33.32 61.43
N TYR A 582 -32.51 33.36 62.48
CA TYR A 582 -32.12 33.18 63.88
C TYR A 582 -32.38 31.73 64.29
N VAL A 583 -31.32 30.98 64.55
CA VAL A 583 -31.36 29.54 64.85
C VAL A 583 -30.23 29.22 65.84
N GLU A 584 -30.48 28.34 66.81
CA GLU A 584 -29.49 27.98 67.85
C GLU A 584 -28.99 29.20 68.63
N SER A 585 -29.94 30.07 69.01
CA SER A 585 -29.68 31.31 69.74
C SER A 585 -28.73 32.29 69.06
N THR A 586 -28.48 32.13 67.75
CA THR A 586 -27.50 32.94 66.99
C THR A 586 -28.09 33.38 65.65
N TRP A 587 -27.88 34.65 65.30
CA TRP A 587 -28.18 35.15 63.95
C TRP A 587 -27.17 34.60 62.96
N LYS A 588 -27.64 33.92 61.91
CA LYS A 588 -26.78 33.56 60.79
C LYS A 588 -26.46 34.81 59.96
N PRO A 589 -25.29 34.85 59.28
CA PRO A 589 -24.93 35.96 58.43
C PRO A 589 -25.98 36.22 57.34
N TRP A 590 -26.14 37.48 56.96
CA TRP A 590 -26.94 37.85 55.79
C TRP A 590 -26.35 37.23 54.52
N LYS A 591 -27.23 36.70 53.67
CA LYS A 591 -26.88 36.21 52.33
C LYS A 591 -27.67 36.97 51.29
N GLN A 592 -26.97 37.46 50.27
CA GLN A 592 -27.60 38.02 49.08
C GLN A 592 -28.13 36.89 48.20
N ILE A 593 -29.33 37.07 47.64
CA ILE A 593 -29.89 36.18 46.63
C ILE A 593 -29.49 36.73 45.25
N PRO A 594 -28.80 35.96 44.37
CA PRO A 594 -28.32 36.45 43.07
C PRO A 594 -29.47 36.80 42.11
N ASN A 595 -29.27 37.85 41.30
CA ASN A 595 -30.15 38.18 40.16
C ASN A 595 -29.72 37.38 38.92
N SER A 596 -30.60 37.22 37.92
CA SER A 596 -30.40 36.37 36.73
C SER A 596 -29.18 36.71 35.84
N ASP A 597 -28.55 37.86 36.04
CA ASP A 597 -27.57 38.44 35.11
C ASP A 597 -26.11 38.07 35.42
N GLU A 598 -25.83 37.34 36.51
CA GLU A 598 -24.47 36.93 36.94
C GLU A 598 -24.13 35.46 36.64
N VAL A 599 -24.96 34.75 35.86
CA VAL A 599 -24.76 33.33 35.54
C VAL A 599 -24.78 33.14 34.02
N LEU A 600 -23.89 32.29 33.48
CA LEU A 600 -24.02 31.84 32.09
C LEU A 600 -25.41 31.22 31.91
N PRO A 601 -26.22 31.66 30.93
CA PRO A 601 -27.57 31.18 30.78
C PRO A 601 -27.57 29.66 30.59
N VAL A 602 -28.38 28.96 31.39
CA VAL A 602 -28.54 27.49 31.35
C VAL A 602 -29.12 26.99 30.01
N SER A 603 -29.52 27.90 29.13
CA SER A 603 -29.87 27.64 27.73
C SER A 603 -29.62 28.88 26.86
N GLY A 604 -28.77 28.73 25.83
CA GLY A 604 -28.67 29.60 24.64
C GLY A 604 -28.82 31.12 24.83
N GLY A 605 -27.70 31.85 24.85
CA GLY A 605 -27.65 33.31 24.80
C GLY A 605 -26.61 33.83 23.81
N SER A 606 -26.74 35.09 23.38
CA SER A 606 -25.73 35.76 22.56
C SER A 606 -24.75 36.53 23.46
N MET A 607 -23.45 36.31 23.30
CA MET A 607 -22.43 37.15 23.93
C MET A 607 -22.34 38.50 23.23
N GLN A 608 -22.02 39.56 23.96
CA GLN A 608 -21.77 40.87 23.36
C GLN A 608 -20.51 40.83 22.50
N LYS A 609 -20.44 41.72 21.49
CA LYS A 609 -19.27 41.84 20.63
C LYS A 609 -18.03 42.15 21.48
N GLY A 610 -17.00 41.32 21.37
CA GLY A 610 -15.74 41.48 22.10
C GLY A 610 -15.69 40.82 23.47
N SER A 611 -16.73 40.08 23.89
CA SER A 611 -16.66 39.25 25.09
C SER A 611 -15.72 38.06 24.90
N TRP A 612 -15.00 37.69 25.97
CA TRP A 612 -14.12 36.53 26.03
C TRP A 612 -14.60 35.56 27.10
N ILE A 613 -14.55 34.26 26.81
CA ILE A 613 -14.60 33.20 27.83
C ILE A 613 -13.13 32.84 28.10
N ASN A 614 -12.66 33.06 29.31
CA ASN A 614 -11.26 32.83 29.68
C ASN A 614 -11.13 31.63 30.63
N TRP A 615 -10.19 30.74 30.33
CA TRP A 615 -9.82 29.61 31.18
C TRP A 615 -8.34 29.78 31.54
N ASP A 616 -8.06 30.20 32.76
CA ASP A 616 -6.70 30.45 33.24
C ASP A 616 -6.08 29.17 33.81
N ALA A 617 -4.97 28.74 33.23
CA ALA A 617 -4.06 27.75 33.79
C ALA A 617 -3.47 28.25 35.13
N GLN A 618 -3.38 27.40 36.15
CA GLN A 618 -2.71 27.74 37.40
C GLN A 618 -1.24 27.24 37.36
N SER A 619 -0.29 28.20 37.36
CA SER A 619 1.14 28.01 37.69
C SER A 619 2.12 27.80 36.50
N PRO A 620 3.42 28.11 36.68
CA PRO A 620 4.36 28.41 35.60
C PRO A 620 5.03 27.16 35.00
N TYR A 621 5.25 27.18 33.68
CA TYR A 621 6.16 26.36 32.85
C TYR A 621 6.12 24.82 32.92
N ASN A 622 5.68 24.20 34.03
CA ASN A 622 5.83 22.77 34.33
C ASN A 622 4.53 22.12 34.86
N ALA A 623 3.42 22.86 34.92
CA ALA A 623 2.15 22.32 35.36
C ALA A 623 1.48 21.60 34.18
N HIS A 624 1.57 20.27 34.17
CA HIS A 624 0.88 19.39 33.19
C HIS A 624 -0.58 19.23 33.60
N GLU A 625 -1.34 20.34 33.57
CA GLU A 625 -2.72 20.40 34.09
C GLU A 625 -3.72 19.61 33.23
N GLY A 626 -3.31 19.20 32.03
CA GLY A 626 -4.18 18.52 31.08
C GLY A 626 -5.24 19.49 30.55
N ASN A 627 -6.52 19.09 30.60
CA ASN A 627 -7.63 19.93 30.16
C ASN A 627 -7.85 21.11 31.12
N ILE A 628 -7.45 22.32 30.70
CA ILE A 628 -7.58 23.55 31.49
C ILE A 628 -8.94 24.25 31.34
N GLY A 629 -9.81 23.72 30.47
CA GLY A 629 -11.15 24.24 30.23
C GLY A 629 -11.53 24.27 28.74
N GLY A 630 -12.84 24.33 28.48
CA GLY A 630 -13.37 24.31 27.13
C GLY A 630 -14.89 24.22 27.05
N ILE A 631 -15.39 23.85 25.86
CA ILE A 631 -16.81 23.69 25.55
C ILE A 631 -17.09 22.22 25.24
N GLN A 632 -18.15 21.67 25.82
CA GLN A 632 -18.60 20.30 25.60
C GLN A 632 -20.06 20.29 25.17
N TRP A 633 -20.35 19.53 24.10
CA TRP A 633 -21.70 19.18 23.71
C TRP A 633 -21.92 17.70 23.94
N ASN A 634 -23.02 17.36 24.62
CA ASN A 634 -23.44 15.99 24.86
C ASN A 634 -24.70 15.70 24.04
N GLY A 635 -24.61 14.71 23.15
CA GLY A 635 -25.76 14.04 22.57
C GLY A 635 -26.33 12.98 23.51
N ALA A 636 -27.32 12.22 23.02
CA ALA A 636 -27.93 11.13 23.80
C ALA A 636 -26.96 9.96 24.04
N SER A 637 -26.07 9.69 23.09
CA SER A 637 -25.03 8.64 23.12
C SER A 637 -23.61 9.20 23.06
N ASP A 638 -23.42 10.38 22.48
CA ASP A 638 -22.11 10.87 22.03
C ASP A 638 -21.73 12.21 22.63
N SER A 639 -20.47 12.62 22.46
CA SER A 639 -20.03 13.94 22.87
C SER A 639 -18.94 14.50 21.95
N ILE A 640 -18.86 15.82 21.87
CA ILE A 640 -17.71 16.53 21.30
C ILE A 640 -17.22 17.54 22.34
N LYS A 641 -15.91 17.56 22.56
CA LYS A 641 -15.22 18.51 23.43
C LYS A 641 -14.21 19.31 22.63
N ILE A 642 -14.16 20.61 22.88
CA ILE A 642 -13.12 21.52 22.38
C ILE A 642 -12.49 22.18 23.59
N PHE A 643 -11.21 21.95 23.86
CA PHE A 643 -10.55 22.41 25.08
C PHE A 643 -9.08 22.72 24.89
N GLY A 644 -8.53 23.56 25.77
CA GLY A 644 -7.09 23.73 25.89
C GLY A 644 -6.48 22.53 26.62
N ASP A 645 -5.52 21.86 26.00
CA ASP A 645 -4.77 20.76 26.60
C ASP A 645 -3.32 21.17 26.88
N ASN A 646 -2.98 21.24 28.16
CA ASN A 646 -1.64 21.57 28.64
C ASN A 646 -0.95 20.29 29.14
N ASN A 647 -0.42 19.50 28.20
CA ASN A 647 0.12 18.16 28.49
C ASN A 647 1.67 18.11 28.54
N ALA A 648 2.37 19.20 28.20
CA ALA A 648 3.83 19.32 28.27
C ALA A 648 4.28 20.77 28.53
N SER A 649 5.55 20.99 28.86
CA SER A 649 6.10 22.35 29.03
C SER A 649 5.98 23.16 27.74
N GLU A 650 5.45 24.38 27.84
CA GLU A 650 5.14 25.26 26.70
C GLU A 650 4.21 24.64 25.65
N ASN A 651 3.37 23.69 26.04
CA ASN A 651 2.47 23.00 25.12
C ASN A 651 1.00 23.21 25.47
N LEU A 652 0.44 24.37 25.12
CA LEU A 652 -1.01 24.55 25.10
C LEU A 652 -1.54 24.20 23.71
N ASP A 653 -2.07 22.98 23.57
CA ASP A 653 -2.75 22.51 22.37
C ASP A 653 -4.24 22.89 22.41
N LEU A 654 -4.83 23.21 21.26
CA LEU A 654 -6.29 23.21 21.11
C LEU A 654 -6.72 21.81 20.72
N ALA A 655 -7.27 21.07 21.68
CA ALA A 655 -7.74 19.70 21.48
C ALA A 655 -9.21 19.66 21.04
N ILE A 656 -9.51 18.80 20.06
CA ILE A 656 -10.88 18.41 19.70
C ILE A 656 -11.00 16.91 19.96
N GLN A 657 -11.89 16.52 20.86
CA GLN A 657 -12.11 15.13 21.25
C GLN A 657 -13.53 14.71 20.88
N LEU A 658 -13.64 13.63 20.11
CA LEU A 658 -14.89 13.04 19.63
C LEU A 658 -15.29 11.83 20.49
N GLY A 659 -16.57 11.42 20.41
CA GLY A 659 -17.13 10.24 21.07
C GLY A 659 -16.53 8.93 20.58
N ASN A 660 -16.87 7.83 21.24
CA ASN A 660 -16.15 6.55 21.14
C ASN A 660 -16.73 5.53 20.14
N ASP A 661 -17.62 5.94 19.23
CA ASP A 661 -18.36 5.02 18.33
C ASP A 661 -18.18 5.31 16.83
N ASP A 662 -17.20 6.14 16.45
CA ASP A 662 -16.93 6.58 15.07
C ASP A 662 -18.10 7.30 14.36
N SER A 663 -19.17 7.67 15.08
CA SER A 663 -20.33 8.36 14.50
C SER A 663 -20.16 9.88 14.38
N ASN A 664 -19.15 10.46 15.04
CA ASN A 664 -18.88 11.89 15.05
C ASN A 664 -17.71 12.26 14.12
N HIS A 665 -17.81 13.44 13.51
CA HIS A 665 -16.72 14.07 12.76
C HIS A 665 -16.84 15.60 12.81
N ILE A 666 -15.74 16.29 12.52
CA ILE A 666 -15.75 17.75 12.35
C ILE A 666 -16.25 18.05 10.96
N SER A 667 -17.43 18.65 10.83
CA SER A 667 -18.08 18.92 9.55
C SER A 667 -17.91 20.37 9.11
N PHE A 668 -17.42 20.59 7.90
CA PHE A 668 -17.40 21.90 7.24
C PHE A 668 -18.59 21.99 6.29
N ARG A 669 -19.51 22.92 6.56
CA ARG A 669 -20.79 23.04 5.84
C ARG A 669 -20.95 24.38 5.15
N ARG A 670 -21.71 24.38 4.05
CA ARG A 670 -22.22 25.60 3.40
C ARG A 670 -23.38 26.17 4.21
N ALA A 671 -23.80 27.39 3.86
CA ALA A 671 -24.89 28.10 4.55
C ALA A 671 -26.25 27.40 4.44
N ASP A 672 -26.45 26.55 3.44
CA ASP A 672 -27.62 25.68 3.25
C ASP A 672 -27.57 24.39 4.09
N GLY A 673 -26.46 24.13 4.77
CA GLY A 673 -26.25 22.96 5.63
C GLY A 673 -25.53 21.78 4.95
N ASP A 674 -25.21 21.88 3.65
CA ASP A 674 -24.51 20.82 2.92
C ASP A 674 -23.05 20.69 3.37
N GLU A 675 -22.62 19.47 3.67
CA GLU A 675 -21.24 19.18 4.04
C GLU A 675 -20.34 19.16 2.81
N VAL A 676 -19.25 19.93 2.85
CA VAL A 676 -18.26 20.06 1.77
C VAL A 676 -16.91 19.45 2.12
N ALA A 677 -16.65 19.24 3.41
CA ALA A 677 -15.47 18.56 3.92
C ALA A 677 -15.73 18.08 5.35
N ALA A 678 -14.99 17.08 5.78
CA ALA A 678 -15.01 16.55 7.12
C ALA A 678 -13.59 16.22 7.59
N ILE A 679 -13.37 16.21 8.91
CA ILE A 679 -12.26 15.52 9.55
C ILE A 679 -12.85 14.41 10.41
N ASN A 680 -12.58 13.16 10.04
CA ASN A 680 -13.07 11.97 10.71
C ASN A 680 -12.25 11.67 11.99
N MET A 681 -12.71 10.70 12.78
CA MET A 681 -12.06 10.30 14.05
C MET A 681 -10.63 9.77 13.88
N ASP A 682 -10.30 9.20 12.72
CA ASP A 682 -8.95 8.78 12.33
C ASP A 682 -8.05 9.94 11.84
N GLY A 683 -8.59 11.16 11.81
CA GLY A 683 -7.92 12.35 11.27
C GLY A 683 -8.01 12.49 9.75
N TYR A 684 -8.78 11.64 9.06
CA TYR A 684 -8.92 11.72 7.60
C TYR A 684 -9.71 12.95 7.18
N TYR A 685 -9.11 13.79 6.33
CA TYR A 685 -9.75 14.97 5.74
C TYR A 685 -10.36 14.65 4.37
N THR A 686 -11.64 14.95 4.19
CA THR A 686 -12.39 14.61 2.94
C THR A 686 -12.49 15.77 1.94
N GLY A 687 -12.01 16.97 2.28
CA GLY A 687 -12.15 18.17 1.45
C GLY A 687 -11.03 18.41 0.44
N SER A 688 -11.11 19.55 -0.25
CA SER A 688 -10.05 20.02 -1.15
C SER A 688 -8.93 20.72 -0.39
N VAL A 689 -7.69 20.28 -0.61
CA VAL A 689 -6.50 20.88 0.03
C VAL A 689 -5.83 21.89 -0.90
N GLY A 690 -5.78 23.15 -0.48
CA GLY A 690 -5.00 24.20 -1.13
C GLY A 690 -3.52 24.10 -0.82
N TRP A 691 -2.81 23.14 -1.45
CA TRP A 691 -1.41 22.81 -1.14
C TRP A 691 -0.44 23.99 -1.14
N ASN A 692 -0.68 25.05 -1.93
CA ASN A 692 0.16 26.26 -1.96
C ASN A 692 0.21 27.00 -0.61
N ASN A 693 -0.77 26.80 0.26
CA ASN A 693 -0.83 27.41 1.60
C ASN A 693 -0.25 26.49 2.69
N ILE A 694 0.26 25.31 2.33
CA ILE A 694 0.83 24.34 3.26
C ILE A 694 2.36 24.36 3.13
N ARG A 695 3.04 24.75 4.21
CA ARG A 695 4.51 24.66 4.31
C ARG A 695 4.93 23.19 4.35
N SER A 696 6.07 22.88 3.73
CA SER A 696 6.60 21.51 3.64
C SER A 696 5.64 20.50 3.02
N LYS A 697 4.76 20.97 2.13
CA LYS A 697 3.88 20.10 1.34
C LYS A 697 4.71 19.02 0.62
N PRO A 698 4.22 17.78 0.52
CA PRO A 698 4.84 16.79 -0.35
C PRO A 698 4.88 17.29 -1.79
N ASP A 699 5.87 16.85 -2.57
CA ASP A 699 5.85 17.04 -4.02
C ASP A 699 4.76 16.15 -4.61
N VAL A 700 3.56 16.72 -4.74
CA VAL A 700 2.41 16.05 -5.34
C VAL A 700 2.52 16.22 -6.85
N ALA A 701 3.01 15.19 -7.54
CA ALA A 701 3.05 15.16 -9.00
C ALA A 701 1.60 15.22 -9.54
N GLN A 702 1.29 16.26 -10.31
CA GLN A 702 0.06 16.32 -11.09
C GLN A 702 0.17 15.40 -12.31
N LYS A 703 -0.96 15.07 -12.93
CA LYS A 703 -0.98 14.26 -14.17
C LYS A 703 -0.11 14.87 -15.29
N SER A 704 0.09 16.19 -15.28
CA SER A 704 0.99 16.92 -16.18
C SER A 704 2.48 16.72 -15.89
N ASP A 705 2.83 16.30 -14.67
CA ASP A 705 4.22 16.25 -14.19
C ASP A 705 4.90 14.91 -14.55
N LEU A 706 4.14 13.94 -15.08
CA LEU A 706 4.66 12.72 -15.69
C LEU A 706 5.29 13.02 -17.05
N ASN A 707 6.49 13.60 -17.04
CA ASN A 707 7.32 13.83 -18.23
C ASN A 707 7.96 12.51 -18.73
N VAL A 708 7.14 11.51 -19.07
CA VAL A 708 7.61 10.31 -19.77
C VAL A 708 7.59 10.60 -21.27
N ASN A 709 8.80 10.75 -21.83
CA ASN A 709 9.01 10.91 -23.26
C ASN A 709 9.29 9.53 -23.89
N VAL A 710 8.52 9.16 -24.90
CA VAL A 710 8.88 8.02 -25.76
C VAL A 710 9.79 8.56 -26.85
N ILE A 711 11.04 8.11 -26.85
CA ILE A 711 12.03 8.44 -27.89
C ILE A 711 11.95 7.35 -28.95
N ARG A 712 11.64 7.74 -30.19
CA ARG A 712 11.78 6.85 -31.36
C ARG A 712 13.01 7.29 -32.16
N ASP A 713 14.08 6.53 -32.07
CA ASP A 713 15.37 6.80 -32.70
C ASP A 713 15.92 5.63 -33.54
N TYR A 714 15.17 4.53 -33.66
CA TYR A 714 15.63 3.33 -34.36
C TYR A 714 14.62 2.87 -35.42
N ASN A 715 15.06 2.78 -36.68
CA ASN A 715 14.26 2.23 -37.77
C ASN A 715 14.59 0.74 -37.95
N ILE A 716 13.66 -0.11 -37.52
CA ILE A 716 13.79 -1.57 -37.55
C ILE A 716 13.82 -2.12 -38.99
N GLU A 717 13.21 -1.44 -39.97
CA GLU A 717 13.17 -1.92 -41.36
C GLU A 717 14.51 -1.73 -42.08
N THR A 718 15.31 -0.75 -41.66
CA THR A 718 16.59 -0.42 -42.30
C THR A 718 17.80 -0.75 -41.43
N ASP A 719 17.60 -1.18 -40.19
CA ASP A 719 18.65 -1.42 -39.18
C ASP A 719 19.59 -0.21 -39.02
N GLN A 720 19.00 0.99 -38.97
CA GLN A 720 19.72 2.26 -38.87
C GLN A 720 19.01 3.21 -37.91
N PRO A 721 19.73 4.17 -37.30
CA PRO A 721 19.12 5.25 -36.53
C PRO A 721 18.16 6.07 -37.39
N GLY A 722 16.91 6.20 -36.95
CA GLY A 722 15.91 7.07 -37.57
C GLY A 722 15.98 8.49 -37.01
N PRO A 723 15.27 9.47 -37.62
CA PRO A 723 15.15 10.81 -37.06
C PRO A 723 14.49 10.76 -35.67
N THR A 724 15.16 11.33 -34.66
CA THR A 724 14.66 11.37 -33.28
C THR A 724 13.35 12.14 -33.21
N THR A 725 12.28 11.45 -32.84
CA THR A 725 10.98 12.07 -32.55
C THR A 725 10.61 11.83 -31.09
N VAL A 726 10.14 12.88 -30.42
CA VAL A 726 9.75 12.87 -29.00
C VAL A 726 8.24 13.00 -28.92
N GLU A 727 7.58 11.97 -28.40
CA GLU A 727 6.14 11.98 -28.15
C GLU A 727 5.86 11.97 -26.65
N GLN A 728 4.97 12.86 -26.18
CA GLN A 728 4.52 12.89 -24.79
C GLN A 728 3.57 11.72 -24.51
N ALA A 729 3.78 11.00 -23.40
CA ALA A 729 3.01 9.83 -22.97
C ALA A 729 1.50 10.06 -22.70
N GLY A 730 0.97 11.28 -22.91
CA GLY A 730 -0.44 11.63 -22.70
C GLY A 730 -1.41 11.16 -23.78
N LYS A 731 -0.95 10.53 -24.88
CA LYS A 731 -1.84 9.99 -25.93
C LYS A 731 -2.20 8.52 -25.66
N PRO A 732 -3.43 8.04 -25.98
CA PRO A 732 -3.97 6.73 -25.51
C PRO A 732 -3.35 5.45 -26.12
N GLY A 733 -2.08 5.46 -26.54
CA GLY A 733 -1.45 4.28 -27.12
C GLY A 733 0.06 4.32 -26.93
N LEU A 734 0.58 3.51 -26.00
CA LEU A 734 2.02 3.25 -25.85
C LEU A 734 2.57 2.32 -26.93
N VAL A 735 1.72 1.83 -27.83
CA VAL A 735 2.08 0.91 -28.90
C VAL A 735 1.83 1.59 -30.21
N ASP A 736 2.89 1.89 -30.93
CA ASP A 736 2.82 2.30 -32.32
C ASP A 736 2.21 1.17 -33.16
N GLN A 737 0.95 1.34 -33.57
CA GLN A 737 0.24 0.38 -34.42
C GLN A 737 0.96 0.14 -35.76
N ALA A 738 1.77 1.09 -36.25
CA ALA A 738 2.58 0.90 -37.45
C ALA A 738 3.71 -0.11 -37.21
N THR A 739 4.42 0.03 -36.08
CA THR A 739 5.45 -0.93 -35.64
C THR A 739 4.85 -2.33 -35.37
N LEU A 740 3.67 -2.40 -34.74
CA LEU A 740 2.98 -3.68 -34.52
C LEU A 740 2.49 -4.31 -35.84
N ALA A 741 2.08 -3.49 -36.82
CA ALA A 741 1.73 -3.95 -38.16
C ALA A 741 2.93 -4.49 -38.93
N THR A 742 4.13 -3.91 -38.77
CA THR A 742 5.37 -4.43 -39.34
C THR A 742 5.77 -5.76 -38.69
N PHE A 743 5.65 -5.90 -37.37
CA PHE A 743 5.86 -7.18 -36.69
C PHE A 743 4.84 -8.25 -37.10
N ALA A 744 3.56 -7.88 -37.24
CA ALA A 744 2.50 -8.76 -37.71
C ALA A 744 2.61 -9.12 -39.21
N ARG A 745 3.29 -8.30 -40.01
CA ARG A 745 3.63 -8.60 -41.41
C ARG A 745 4.83 -9.55 -41.48
N ALA A 746 5.91 -9.28 -40.75
CA ALA A 746 7.07 -10.17 -40.65
C ALA A 746 6.69 -11.56 -40.09
N TYR A 747 5.81 -11.62 -39.08
CA TYR A 747 5.28 -12.89 -38.56
C TYR A 747 4.44 -13.67 -39.59
N ARG A 748 3.64 -12.97 -40.42
CA ARG A 748 2.88 -13.61 -41.49
C ARG A 748 3.78 -14.11 -42.63
N ASP A 749 4.82 -13.36 -42.95
CA ASP A 749 5.80 -13.69 -43.98
C ASP A 749 6.56 -14.98 -43.60
N VAL A 750 7.11 -15.04 -42.38
CA VAL A 750 7.79 -16.24 -41.86
C VAL A 750 6.87 -17.47 -41.83
N ARG A 751 5.58 -17.29 -41.49
CA ARG A 751 4.60 -18.37 -41.43
C ARG A 751 4.21 -18.91 -42.82
N ASN A 752 4.14 -18.05 -43.83
CA ASN A 752 3.76 -18.43 -45.20
C ASN A 752 4.93 -19.04 -46.00
N HIS A 753 6.18 -18.86 -45.57
CA HIS A 753 7.38 -19.37 -46.26
C HIS A 753 7.88 -20.74 -45.76
N THR A 754 7.42 -21.26 -44.62
CA THR A 754 8.08 -22.41 -43.95
C THR A 754 7.18 -23.57 -43.50
N ASP A 755 5.86 -23.46 -43.55
CA ASP A 755 4.94 -24.51 -43.02
C ASP A 755 3.90 -25.01 -44.05
N TYR A 756 3.99 -26.30 -44.43
CA TYR A 756 3.03 -26.97 -45.33
C TYR A 756 1.57 -26.96 -44.82
N ARG A 757 1.34 -26.69 -43.53
CA ARG A 757 -0.02 -26.59 -42.95
C ARG A 757 -0.75 -25.32 -43.38
N TYR A 758 -0.03 -24.29 -43.84
CA TYR A 758 -0.58 -22.99 -44.24
C TYR A 758 -0.02 -22.58 -45.62
N PRO A 759 -0.51 -23.18 -46.72
CA PRO A 759 0.00 -22.89 -48.05
C PRO A 759 -0.30 -21.44 -48.49
N THR A 760 0.63 -20.84 -49.22
CA THR A 760 0.55 -19.52 -49.87
C THR A 760 -0.65 -19.42 -50.83
N GLY A 761 -1.01 -20.53 -51.47
CA GLY A 761 -2.19 -20.63 -52.34
C GLY A 761 -2.73 -22.05 -52.41
N ILE A 762 -4.04 -22.18 -52.64
CA ILE A 762 -4.71 -23.48 -52.81
C ILE A 762 -5.51 -23.46 -54.10
N ASP A 763 -5.18 -24.38 -55.01
CA ASP A 763 -5.97 -24.63 -56.22
C ASP A 763 -6.66 -25.99 -56.10
N GLN A 764 -7.95 -26.01 -56.43
CA GLN A 764 -8.79 -27.20 -56.30
C GLN A 764 -9.57 -27.47 -57.58
N ASN A 765 -9.62 -28.74 -57.98
CA ASN A 765 -10.48 -29.24 -59.06
C ASN A 765 -10.30 -28.54 -60.42
N THR A 766 -9.15 -27.91 -60.68
CA THR A 766 -8.89 -27.13 -61.89
C THR A 766 -7.66 -27.62 -62.67
N ALA A 767 -7.48 -27.15 -63.90
CA ALA A 767 -6.22 -27.30 -64.63
C ALA A 767 -5.32 -26.10 -64.31
N VAL A 768 -4.08 -26.37 -63.89
CA VAL A 768 -3.14 -25.34 -63.43
C VAL A 768 -1.95 -25.26 -64.38
N ASN A 769 -1.65 -24.03 -64.82
CA ASN A 769 -0.44 -23.74 -65.57
C ASN A 769 0.69 -23.35 -64.60
N LEU A 770 1.59 -24.30 -64.33
CA LEU A 770 2.72 -24.11 -63.41
C LEU A 770 3.79 -23.12 -63.91
N ASN A 771 3.67 -22.62 -65.14
CA ASN A 771 4.50 -21.54 -65.68
C ASN A 771 3.89 -20.15 -65.46
N SER A 772 2.67 -20.05 -64.90
CA SER A 772 2.03 -18.75 -64.65
C SER A 772 2.72 -17.97 -63.54
N ASN A 773 2.63 -16.63 -63.60
CA ASN A 773 3.21 -15.72 -62.61
C ASN A 773 2.73 -15.99 -61.19
N THR A 774 1.52 -16.56 -61.02
CA THR A 774 0.95 -16.95 -59.72
C THR A 774 1.85 -17.92 -58.96
N TYR A 775 2.67 -18.71 -59.66
CA TYR A 775 3.56 -19.72 -59.09
C TYR A 775 5.05 -19.34 -59.19
N GLY A 776 5.33 -18.06 -59.52
CA GLY A 776 6.67 -17.51 -59.62
C GLY A 776 7.18 -16.85 -58.33
N GLU A 777 6.29 -16.55 -57.39
CA GLU A 777 6.64 -15.96 -56.09
C GLU A 777 7.04 -17.01 -55.06
N THR A 778 7.95 -16.64 -54.15
CA THR A 778 8.38 -17.51 -53.05
C THR A 778 7.19 -17.95 -52.23
N GLY A 779 6.96 -19.26 -52.09
CA GLY A 779 5.79 -19.77 -51.38
C GLY A 779 5.52 -21.26 -51.58
N ILE A 780 4.66 -21.82 -50.73
CA ILE A 780 4.21 -23.22 -50.78
C ILE A 780 2.78 -23.25 -51.32
N TYR A 781 2.56 -23.85 -52.48
CA TYR A 781 1.26 -23.98 -53.13
C TYR A 781 0.72 -25.39 -53.01
N LYS A 782 -0.56 -25.52 -52.71
CA LYS A 782 -1.24 -26.81 -52.52
C LYS A 782 -2.23 -27.05 -53.65
N PHE A 783 -2.09 -28.18 -54.33
CA PHE A 783 -2.93 -28.56 -55.46
C PHE A 783 -3.75 -29.80 -55.09
N ILE A 784 -5.08 -29.67 -55.13
CA ILE A 784 -6.00 -30.73 -54.74
C ILE A 784 -6.84 -31.12 -55.96
N ASN A 785 -6.66 -32.34 -56.45
CA ASN A 785 -7.41 -32.88 -57.61
C ASN A 785 -7.26 -32.02 -58.88
N CYS A 786 -6.05 -31.51 -59.13
CA CYS A 786 -5.72 -30.60 -60.23
C CYS A 786 -4.93 -31.29 -61.34
N VAL A 787 -5.03 -30.79 -62.58
CA VAL A 787 -4.21 -31.24 -63.72
C VAL A 787 -3.07 -30.23 -63.94
N ALA A 788 -1.82 -30.66 -63.83
CA ALA A 788 -0.66 -29.79 -64.04
C ALA A 788 -0.27 -29.76 -65.52
N ILE A 789 -0.69 -28.71 -66.24
CA ILE A 789 -0.56 -28.58 -67.71
C ILE A 789 0.90 -28.65 -68.15
N ASN A 790 1.80 -28.01 -67.40
CA ASN A 790 3.25 -27.97 -67.65
C ASN A 790 4.02 -28.63 -66.50
N GLY A 791 3.40 -29.59 -65.81
CA GLY A 791 4.01 -30.33 -64.72
C GLY A 791 4.87 -31.50 -65.19
N PRO A 792 5.56 -32.19 -64.28
CA PRO A 792 6.38 -33.36 -64.60
C PRO A 792 5.60 -34.52 -65.23
N TRP A 793 4.27 -34.49 -65.13
CA TRP A 793 3.35 -35.53 -65.60
C TRP A 793 2.33 -35.01 -66.61
N ALA A 794 2.67 -33.94 -67.35
CA ALA A 794 1.78 -33.28 -68.30
C ALA A 794 1.13 -34.28 -69.30
N ASP A 795 1.87 -35.31 -69.70
CA ASP A 795 1.44 -36.30 -70.69
C ASP A 795 0.36 -37.27 -70.18
N LEU A 796 0.21 -37.40 -68.86
CA LEU A 796 -0.74 -38.36 -68.26
C LEU A 796 -2.17 -37.81 -68.21
N ASN A 797 -2.37 -36.50 -68.36
CA ASN A 797 -3.67 -35.81 -68.27
C ASN A 797 -4.54 -36.24 -67.06
N GLN A 798 -3.88 -36.56 -65.94
CA GLN A 798 -4.52 -37.05 -64.72
C GLN A 798 -4.67 -35.94 -63.69
N ARG A 799 -5.77 -35.98 -62.93
CA ARG A 799 -5.96 -35.10 -61.75
C ARG A 799 -5.19 -35.66 -60.57
N GLN A 800 -4.45 -34.80 -59.88
CA GLN A 800 -3.50 -35.22 -58.86
C GLN A 800 -3.54 -34.32 -57.63
N TYR A 801 -2.98 -34.86 -56.55
CA TYR A 801 -2.70 -34.13 -55.32
C TYR A 801 -1.19 -33.98 -55.17
N PHE A 802 -0.71 -32.74 -55.07
CA PHE A 802 0.71 -32.45 -54.91
C PHE A 802 0.91 -31.08 -54.25
N TYR A 803 2.10 -30.87 -53.70
CA TYR A 803 2.56 -29.57 -53.23
C TYR A 803 3.62 -29.05 -54.18
N MET A 804 3.72 -27.73 -54.32
CA MET A 804 4.84 -27.08 -54.98
C MET A 804 5.44 -26.05 -54.06
N ASN A 805 6.76 -26.04 -53.92
CA ASN A 805 7.50 -24.98 -53.27
C ASN A 805 8.25 -24.17 -54.34
N ALA A 806 7.93 -22.89 -54.46
CA ALA A 806 8.67 -21.96 -55.31
C ALA A 806 9.57 -21.11 -54.42
N ILE A 807 10.83 -20.96 -54.80
CA ILE A 807 11.84 -20.18 -54.10
C ILE A 807 12.44 -19.21 -55.10
N ARG A 808 12.04 -17.94 -55.03
CA ARG A 808 12.63 -16.87 -55.82
C ARG A 808 13.98 -16.52 -55.19
N TYR A 809 15.07 -16.82 -55.90
CA TYR A 809 16.44 -16.56 -55.44
C TYR A 809 16.87 -15.12 -55.70
N ASP A 810 16.45 -14.56 -56.84
CA ASP A 810 16.68 -13.17 -57.24
C ASP A 810 15.56 -12.68 -58.18
N ASN A 811 15.72 -11.50 -58.77
CA ASN A 811 14.76 -10.90 -59.71
C ASN A 811 14.65 -11.63 -61.07
N ASN A 812 15.19 -12.84 -61.21
CA ASN A 812 15.19 -13.60 -62.45
C ASN A 812 15.03 -15.12 -62.25
N SER A 813 15.68 -15.70 -61.24
CA SER A 813 15.83 -17.14 -61.05
C SER A 813 14.88 -17.64 -59.98
N ILE A 814 13.97 -18.54 -60.37
CA ILE A 814 12.97 -19.14 -59.48
C ILE A 814 13.20 -20.64 -59.45
N TYR A 815 13.50 -21.17 -58.27
CA TYR A 815 13.65 -22.59 -58.04
C TYR A 815 12.30 -23.19 -57.67
N GLN A 816 11.77 -24.09 -58.49
CA GLN A 816 10.49 -24.73 -58.23
C GLN A 816 10.70 -26.21 -57.91
N LEU A 817 10.08 -26.66 -56.82
CA LEU A 817 10.10 -28.03 -56.32
C LEU A 817 8.66 -28.53 -56.25
N ILE A 818 8.39 -29.72 -56.76
CA ILE A 818 7.09 -30.39 -56.64
C ILE A 818 7.25 -31.64 -55.80
N PHE A 819 6.32 -31.85 -54.87
CA PHE A 819 6.25 -33.02 -53.99
C PHE A 819 4.93 -33.76 -54.23
N ARG A 820 5.01 -35.01 -54.69
CA ARG A 820 3.87 -35.92 -54.89
C ARG A 820 4.17 -37.27 -54.24
N GLY A 821 3.70 -37.45 -53.00
CA GLY A 821 4.04 -38.64 -52.23
C GLY A 821 5.56 -38.74 -52.00
N ALA A 822 6.18 -39.81 -52.49
CA ALA A 822 7.63 -40.04 -52.41
C ALA A 822 8.42 -39.44 -53.60
N GLU A 823 7.74 -38.89 -54.61
CA GLU A 823 8.37 -38.31 -55.79
C GLU A 823 8.63 -36.82 -55.60
N VAL A 824 9.85 -36.37 -55.91
CA VAL A 824 10.20 -34.94 -55.97
C VAL A 824 10.66 -34.60 -57.36
N TYR A 825 10.21 -33.45 -57.86
CA TYR A 825 10.68 -32.90 -59.11
C TYR A 825 11.17 -31.48 -58.87
N ALA A 826 12.23 -31.08 -59.56
CA ALA A 826 12.79 -29.75 -59.46
C ALA A 826 13.05 -29.17 -60.85
N ARG A 827 12.99 -27.85 -60.93
CA ARG A 827 13.50 -27.09 -62.08
C ARG A 827 13.87 -25.68 -61.65
N THR A 828 14.71 -25.03 -62.44
CA THR A 828 15.03 -23.62 -62.29
C THR A 828 14.43 -22.86 -63.47
N VAL A 829 13.53 -21.92 -63.18
CA VAL A 829 12.87 -21.08 -64.17
C VAL A 829 13.59 -19.73 -64.22
N SER A 830 13.74 -19.17 -65.42
CA SER A 830 14.20 -17.78 -65.61
C SER A 830 13.09 -16.90 -66.14
N GLU A 831 12.70 -15.90 -65.34
CA GLU A 831 11.64 -14.95 -65.65
C GLU A 831 12.03 -13.99 -66.78
N LYS A 832 13.27 -13.48 -66.81
CA LYS A 832 13.73 -12.54 -67.84
C LYS A 832 13.83 -13.16 -69.24
N THR A 833 14.09 -14.47 -69.31
CA THR A 833 14.24 -15.19 -70.58
C THR A 833 13.01 -16.02 -70.95
N ASN A 834 11.97 -16.00 -70.10
CA ASN A 834 10.76 -16.82 -70.22
C ASN A 834 11.10 -18.32 -70.42
N SER A 835 12.17 -18.77 -69.77
CA SER A 835 12.73 -20.12 -69.93
C SER A 835 12.19 -21.03 -68.83
N TYR A 836 11.36 -21.99 -69.24
CA TYR A 836 10.78 -23.03 -68.38
C TYR A 836 11.32 -24.39 -68.81
N PRO A 837 12.52 -24.78 -68.34
CA PRO A 837 13.07 -26.09 -68.66
C PRO A 837 12.15 -27.21 -68.15
N GLY A 838 12.30 -28.39 -68.76
CA GLY A 838 11.61 -29.59 -68.32
C GLY A 838 11.89 -29.91 -66.84
N TRP A 839 10.96 -30.61 -66.21
CA TRP A 839 11.11 -31.03 -64.81
C TRP A 839 12.12 -32.17 -64.68
N SER A 840 13.09 -31.98 -63.80
CA SER A 840 14.06 -33.02 -63.45
C SER A 840 13.61 -33.72 -62.17
N THR A 841 13.59 -35.05 -62.15
CA THR A 841 13.34 -35.81 -60.92
C THR A 841 14.48 -35.61 -59.92
N PHE A 842 14.16 -35.19 -58.70
CA PHE A 842 15.08 -35.21 -57.57
C PHE A 842 15.11 -36.64 -57.00
N ALA A 843 16.29 -37.28 -57.00
CA ALA A 843 16.47 -38.54 -56.30
C ALA A 843 16.49 -38.25 -54.78
N MET A 844 15.45 -38.63 -54.04
CA MET A 844 15.51 -38.58 -52.58
C MET A 844 16.54 -39.62 -52.11
N MET A 845 17.56 -39.18 -51.37
CA MET A 845 18.55 -40.04 -50.70
C MET A 845 17.86 -40.88 -49.61
N ASN A 846 17.32 -42.03 -49.98
CA ASN A 846 16.61 -42.89 -49.03
C ASN A 846 17.47 -44.05 -48.51
N SER A 847 18.66 -44.33 -49.08
CA SER A 847 19.66 -45.24 -48.49
C SER A 847 21.08 -45.07 -49.09
N VAL A 848 22.09 -45.57 -48.38
CA VAL A 848 23.51 -45.65 -48.80
C VAL A 848 23.69 -46.46 -50.10
N THR A 849 22.73 -47.31 -50.45
CA THR A 849 22.77 -48.20 -51.62
C THR A 849 22.61 -47.41 -52.93
N ASP A 850 21.76 -46.37 -52.97
CA ASP A 850 21.58 -45.51 -54.15
C ASP A 850 22.83 -44.67 -54.49
N LEU A 851 23.61 -44.33 -53.45
CA LEU A 851 24.88 -43.62 -53.59
C LEU A 851 25.96 -44.54 -54.16
N SER A 852 25.95 -45.82 -53.78
CA SER A 852 26.81 -46.86 -54.33
C SER A 852 26.51 -47.11 -55.81
N ASP A 853 25.24 -47.24 -56.19
CA ASP A 853 24.84 -47.54 -57.56
C ASP A 853 25.12 -46.37 -58.51
N ARG A 854 24.95 -45.12 -58.04
CA ARG A 854 25.27 -43.91 -58.81
C ARG A 854 26.76 -43.58 -58.84
N LEU A 855 27.51 -43.85 -57.78
CA LEU A 855 28.97 -43.75 -57.79
C LEU A 855 29.57 -44.82 -58.71
N GLN A 856 28.99 -46.03 -58.77
CA GLN A 856 29.32 -47.03 -59.77
C GLN A 856 28.97 -46.55 -61.19
N GLY A 857 27.81 -45.92 -61.40
CA GLY A 857 27.44 -45.33 -62.69
C GLY A 857 28.37 -44.20 -63.15
N PHE A 858 28.79 -43.31 -62.22
CA PHE A 858 29.75 -42.24 -62.50
C PHE A 858 31.18 -42.79 -62.72
N THR A 859 31.59 -43.79 -61.93
CA THR A 859 32.86 -44.50 -62.12
C THR A 859 32.89 -45.20 -63.46
N MET A 860 31.79 -45.86 -63.88
CA MET A 860 31.60 -46.47 -65.20
C MET A 860 31.65 -45.44 -66.34
N GLN A 861 31.04 -44.26 -66.19
CA GLN A 861 31.14 -43.19 -67.19
C GLN A 861 32.57 -42.60 -67.30
N GLN A 862 33.29 -42.49 -66.18
CA GLN A 862 34.71 -42.13 -66.15
C GLN A 862 35.60 -43.21 -66.77
N THR A 863 35.32 -44.50 -66.54
CA THR A 863 36.07 -45.61 -67.16
C THR A 863 35.79 -45.69 -68.67
N MET A 864 34.57 -45.37 -69.12
CA MET A 864 34.24 -45.22 -70.54
C MET A 864 34.98 -44.05 -71.21
N PHE A 865 35.32 -42.99 -70.46
CA PHE A 865 36.17 -41.90 -70.96
C PHE A 865 37.68 -42.22 -70.95
N GLN A 866 38.12 -43.20 -70.15
CA GLN A 866 39.54 -43.59 -70.02
C GLN A 866 39.95 -44.80 -70.88
N HIS A 867 39.02 -45.61 -71.40
CA HIS A 867 39.34 -46.61 -72.43
C HIS A 867 39.48 -45.94 -73.80
N ARG A 868 40.71 -45.67 -74.25
CA ARG A 868 40.98 -45.41 -75.67
C ARG A 868 40.60 -46.68 -76.45
N VAL A 869 39.47 -46.67 -77.14
CA VAL A 869 39.16 -47.68 -78.16
C VAL A 869 40.07 -47.39 -79.35
N ASP A 870 41.16 -48.14 -79.48
CA ASP A 870 42.12 -48.07 -80.58
C ASP A 870 42.12 -49.37 -81.40
N TYR A 871 42.97 -49.46 -82.42
CA TYR A 871 43.03 -50.64 -83.29
C TYR A 871 43.55 -51.91 -82.58
N ASP A 872 44.28 -51.74 -81.47
CA ASP A 872 44.85 -52.83 -80.68
C ASP A 872 43.86 -53.32 -79.59
N SER A 873 42.88 -52.50 -79.21
CA SER A 873 41.77 -52.82 -78.30
C SER A 873 40.39 -52.40 -78.86
N PRO A 874 39.87 -53.08 -79.91
CA PRO A 874 38.60 -52.74 -80.55
C PRO A 874 37.39 -52.96 -79.63
N SER A 875 36.31 -52.20 -79.83
CA SER A 875 35.06 -52.29 -79.07
C SER A 875 34.30 -53.63 -79.25
N GLY A 876 34.76 -54.47 -80.18
CA GLY A 876 34.28 -55.83 -80.39
C GLY A 876 34.99 -56.49 -81.58
N THR A 877 34.99 -57.83 -81.63
CA THR A 877 35.50 -58.60 -82.78
C THR A 877 34.42 -59.54 -83.31
N ILE A 878 34.19 -59.53 -84.62
CA ILE A 878 33.24 -60.42 -85.31
C ILE A 878 34.00 -61.21 -86.37
N SER A 879 33.85 -62.52 -86.35
CA SER A 879 34.61 -63.41 -87.24
C SER A 879 33.73 -64.43 -87.96
N ASN A 880 34.03 -64.70 -89.22
CA ASN A 880 33.43 -65.77 -90.03
C ASN A 880 31.91 -65.68 -90.30
N GLN A 881 31.27 -64.52 -90.07
CA GLN A 881 29.82 -64.33 -90.23
C GLN A 881 29.49 -63.36 -91.38
N THR A 882 28.19 -63.13 -91.65
CA THR A 882 27.74 -62.00 -92.47
C THR A 882 27.47 -60.81 -91.54
N VAL A 883 28.00 -59.63 -91.86
CA VAL A 883 27.89 -58.45 -91.01
C VAL A 883 27.27 -57.29 -91.79
N ASP A 884 26.25 -56.63 -91.23
CA ASP A 884 25.63 -55.44 -91.80
C ASP A 884 26.19 -54.18 -91.12
N PHE A 885 26.93 -53.36 -91.86
CA PHE A 885 27.52 -52.14 -91.32
C PHE A 885 26.50 -51.08 -90.91
N ASN A 886 25.24 -51.16 -91.35
CA ASN A 886 24.18 -50.25 -90.89
C ASN A 886 23.73 -50.55 -89.45
N ALA A 887 23.99 -51.74 -88.92
CA ALA A 887 23.61 -52.12 -87.56
C ALA A 887 24.52 -51.50 -86.48
N TYR A 888 25.72 -51.03 -86.84
CA TYR A 888 26.74 -50.55 -85.90
C TYR A 888 26.78 -49.01 -85.85
N LYS A 889 25.94 -48.43 -84.99
CA LYS A 889 25.70 -46.98 -84.91
C LYS A 889 26.39 -46.27 -83.75
N GLU A 890 26.93 -47.00 -82.78
CA GLU A 890 27.60 -46.43 -81.61
C GLU A 890 29.05 -46.04 -81.90
N THR A 891 29.56 -45.02 -81.18
CA THR A 891 30.96 -44.59 -81.33
C THR A 891 31.92 -45.68 -80.87
N GLY A 892 32.83 -46.12 -81.75
CA GLY A 892 33.77 -47.21 -81.46
C GLY A 892 34.51 -47.74 -82.69
N ILE A 893 35.38 -48.75 -82.50
CA ILE A 893 36.11 -49.46 -83.56
C ILE A 893 35.78 -50.94 -83.47
N LEU A 894 35.08 -51.48 -84.46
CA LEU A 894 34.75 -52.90 -84.58
C LEU A 894 35.77 -53.61 -85.49
N LYS A 895 36.37 -54.70 -85.00
CA LYS A 895 37.23 -55.57 -85.81
C LYS A 895 36.38 -56.65 -86.48
N VAL A 896 36.46 -56.74 -87.80
CA VAL A 896 35.73 -57.71 -88.60
C VAL A 896 36.76 -58.63 -89.26
N VAL A 897 36.63 -59.94 -89.12
CA VAL A 897 37.64 -60.90 -89.60
C VAL A 897 36.98 -62.01 -90.42
N ASN A 898 37.35 -62.12 -91.69
CA ASN A 898 36.83 -63.15 -92.61
C ASN A 898 35.28 -63.18 -92.70
N CYS A 899 34.64 -62.02 -92.71
CA CYS A 899 33.18 -61.87 -92.76
C CYS A 899 32.70 -61.41 -94.13
N LEU A 900 31.48 -61.81 -94.52
CA LEU A 900 30.80 -61.22 -95.68
C LEU A 900 30.21 -59.87 -95.25
N VAL A 901 30.62 -58.77 -95.86
CA VAL A 901 30.23 -57.42 -95.43
C VAL A 901 29.06 -56.89 -96.27
N GLN A 902 27.88 -56.82 -95.67
CA GLN A 902 26.69 -56.22 -96.27
C GLN A 902 26.69 -54.70 -96.08
N ASN A 903 26.21 -53.99 -97.11
CA ASN A 903 26.14 -52.54 -97.14
C ASN A 903 27.50 -51.85 -96.87
N GLY A 904 28.61 -52.53 -97.14
CA GLY A 904 29.97 -52.01 -97.09
C GLY A 904 30.41 -51.41 -98.44
N PRO A 905 31.64 -50.89 -98.53
CA PRO A 905 32.17 -50.29 -99.77
C PRO A 905 32.56 -51.30 -100.87
N TYR A 906 32.35 -52.61 -100.65
CA TYR A 906 32.84 -53.69 -101.51
C TYR A 906 31.81 -54.08 -102.58
N LYS A 907 32.26 -54.32 -103.81
CA LYS A 907 31.40 -54.64 -104.97
C LYS A 907 31.22 -56.15 -105.23
N SER A 908 31.83 -57.01 -104.41
CA SER A 908 31.83 -58.47 -104.57
C SER A 908 31.50 -59.17 -103.26
N ASP A 909 30.84 -60.33 -103.30
CA ASP A 909 30.47 -61.17 -102.15
C ASP A 909 31.66 -61.93 -101.52
N ASN A 910 32.84 -61.29 -101.47
CA ASN A 910 34.01 -61.88 -100.85
C ASN A 910 33.97 -61.70 -99.33
N ARG A 911 34.77 -62.52 -98.63
CA ARG A 911 34.98 -62.36 -97.19
C ARG A 911 36.12 -61.38 -96.94
N HIS A 912 35.90 -60.45 -96.02
CA HIS A 912 36.77 -59.30 -95.74
C HIS A 912 37.22 -59.32 -94.27
N SER A 913 38.43 -58.82 -94.05
CA SER A 913 39.00 -58.62 -92.70
C SER A 913 39.40 -57.16 -92.55
N VAL A 914 38.59 -56.38 -91.81
CA VAL A 914 38.62 -54.91 -91.82
C VAL A 914 38.30 -54.35 -90.45
N PHE A 915 38.67 -53.09 -90.22
CA PHE A 915 38.22 -52.35 -89.04
C PHE A 915 37.16 -51.33 -89.45
N LEU A 916 35.97 -51.40 -88.85
CA LEU A 916 34.92 -50.39 -88.99
C LEU A 916 35.01 -49.44 -87.80
N LYS A 917 35.36 -48.18 -88.05
CA LYS A 917 35.27 -47.12 -87.06
C LYS A 917 33.97 -46.34 -87.27
N THR A 918 33.20 -46.18 -86.21
CA THR A 918 31.96 -45.39 -86.18
C THR A 918 32.14 -44.22 -85.22
N THR A 919 31.65 -43.03 -85.59
CA THR A 919 31.56 -41.85 -84.74
C THR A 919 30.13 -41.33 -84.80
N ASN A 920 29.40 -41.51 -83.71
CA ASN A 920 28.05 -41.01 -83.51
C ASN A 920 28.12 -39.59 -82.92
N LEU A 921 27.57 -38.59 -83.61
CA LEU A 921 27.66 -37.20 -83.16
C LEU A 921 26.47 -36.77 -82.31
N ASP A 922 25.26 -37.14 -82.71
CA ASP A 922 24.02 -36.63 -82.13
C ASP A 922 22.85 -37.64 -82.18
N GLY A 923 23.15 -38.92 -82.43
CA GLY A 923 22.15 -39.99 -82.58
C GLY A 923 21.48 -40.06 -83.96
N GLN A 924 21.48 -38.97 -84.75
CA GLN A 924 20.94 -38.93 -86.12
C GLN A 924 22.03 -38.97 -87.19
N THR A 925 23.17 -38.34 -86.92
CA THR A 925 24.33 -38.22 -87.81
C THR A 925 25.46 -39.12 -87.30
N GLN A 926 25.87 -40.08 -88.13
CA GLN A 926 27.04 -40.91 -87.86
C GLN A 926 28.06 -40.82 -89.00
N TYR A 927 29.35 -40.90 -88.66
CA TYR A 927 30.41 -41.12 -89.65
C TYR A 927 30.96 -42.53 -89.48
N GLN A 928 31.12 -43.24 -90.58
CA GLN A 928 31.76 -44.56 -90.59
C GLN A 928 32.94 -44.56 -91.53
N THR A 929 34.06 -45.16 -91.11
CA THR A 929 35.26 -45.35 -91.93
C THR A 929 35.75 -46.80 -91.83
N VAL A 930 36.20 -47.36 -92.94
CA VAL A 930 36.69 -48.74 -93.03
C VAL A 930 38.05 -48.76 -93.71
N TYR A 931 38.97 -49.51 -93.11
CA TYR A 931 40.32 -49.74 -93.64
C TYR A 931 40.46 -51.19 -94.13
N GLU A 932 40.88 -51.37 -95.39
CA GLU A 932 41.21 -52.67 -95.95
C GLU A 932 42.43 -52.58 -96.89
N GLY A 933 43.57 -53.13 -96.46
CA GLY A 933 44.84 -52.96 -97.16
C GLY A 933 45.21 -51.48 -97.27
N ASP A 934 45.54 -50.98 -98.46
CA ASP A 934 45.85 -49.57 -98.70
C ASP A 934 44.62 -48.70 -99.03
N ASN A 935 43.40 -49.27 -98.97
CA ASN A 935 42.19 -48.55 -99.33
C ASN A 935 41.43 -48.10 -98.08
N LEU A 936 41.18 -46.79 -97.97
CA LEU A 936 40.31 -46.18 -96.97
C LEU A 936 38.97 -45.78 -97.59
N TYR A 937 37.88 -46.19 -96.95
CA TYR A 937 36.52 -45.80 -97.34
C TYR A 937 35.85 -45.09 -96.18
N GLY A 938 34.96 -44.14 -96.47
CA GLY A 938 34.09 -43.57 -95.45
C GLY A 938 32.75 -43.12 -95.98
N ARG A 939 31.80 -42.97 -95.05
CA ARG A 939 30.45 -42.47 -95.32
C ARG A 939 29.94 -41.64 -94.15
N LYS A 940 29.08 -40.69 -94.48
CA LYS A 940 28.18 -40.05 -93.52
C LYS A 940 26.82 -40.73 -93.61
N LEU A 941 26.31 -41.20 -92.48
CA LEU A 941 24.93 -41.67 -92.34
C LEU A 941 24.09 -40.57 -91.72
N TYR A 942 22.90 -40.36 -92.27
CA TYR A 942 21.86 -39.56 -91.65
C TYR A 942 20.61 -40.43 -91.55
N ASN A 943 20.07 -40.59 -90.34
CA ASN A 943 18.97 -41.51 -90.04
C ASN A 943 19.19 -42.95 -90.56
N GLY A 944 20.43 -43.46 -90.43
CA GLY A 944 20.77 -44.85 -90.72
C GLY A 944 21.04 -45.20 -92.19
N GLY A 945 21.03 -44.21 -93.12
CA GLY A 945 21.39 -44.41 -94.52
C GLY A 945 22.50 -43.46 -95.00
N GLY A 946 23.42 -43.97 -95.83
CA GLY A 946 24.54 -43.19 -96.39
C GLY A 946 25.37 -43.99 -97.41
N GLN A 947 25.85 -43.32 -98.47
CA GLN A 947 26.69 -43.92 -99.51
C GLN A 947 28.17 -43.96 -99.10
N TRP A 948 28.87 -45.04 -99.47
CA TRP A 948 30.32 -45.15 -99.27
C TRP A 948 31.11 -44.39 -100.33
N HIS A 949 32.10 -43.63 -99.88
CA HIS A 949 33.06 -42.94 -100.71
C HIS A 949 34.45 -43.53 -100.46
N LYS A 950 35.20 -43.78 -101.53
CA LYS A 950 36.61 -44.16 -101.45
C LYS A 950 37.44 -42.90 -101.28
N TYR A 951 38.26 -42.84 -100.24
CA TYR A 951 39.30 -41.83 -100.15
C TYR A 951 40.42 -42.23 -101.11
N THR A 952 40.62 -41.46 -102.17
CA THR A 952 41.74 -41.66 -103.08
C THR A 952 43.02 -41.18 -102.39
N ASN A 953 44.02 -42.04 -102.21
CA ASN A 953 45.38 -41.68 -101.78
C ASN A 953 46.10 -40.88 -102.89
N THR A 954 45.60 -39.68 -103.19
CA THR A 954 46.34 -38.67 -103.94
C THR A 954 47.05 -37.79 -102.91
N PRO A 955 48.39 -37.64 -102.94
CA PRO A 955 49.12 -36.80 -102.00
C PRO A 955 48.58 -35.36 -102.04
N ILE A 956 48.54 -34.70 -100.88
CA ILE A 956 48.63 -33.22 -100.82
C ILE A 956 50.11 -32.87 -100.91
#